data_AF-A0A497H807-F1
#
_entry.id   AF-A0A497H807-F1
#
_cell.length_a   1.000
_cell.length_b   1.000
_cell.length_c   1.000
_cell.angle_alpha   90.00
_cell.angle_beta   90.00
_cell.angle_gamma   90.00
#
_symmetry.space_group_name_H-M   'P 1'
#
loop_
_entity.id
_entity.type
_entity.pdbx_description
1 polymer ?
#
loop_
_entity_poly.entity_id
_entity_poly.type
_entity_poly.pdbx_seq_one_letter_code
_entity_poly.pdbx_strand_id
1 'polypeptide(L)'
;MQWLGKKNLLIIFIAFSLLSIPILTIPVEGCKNIIAVGDATGGEYNLLLKVRDPSRPGLQVLCIVPRGYDYTYHHPWSGSHMSFKVKHRFIGVATRGDTPPAIVKAGMALSDAGLAYGDADTMSNWKNPTKYAWDDFDWIRYACQSADNEEEAVFLMTVDAVDNLHASAVSENLFIVGPQKAYVVEADAFHYSIREINDDVIVMSNYPKDLWKTQVHRKLPISSSFDTVKERYVRKGGVLRLGSLYGIRVIDIGDNWVDVKQTPSLKIIDKGIRVTGRKTRIHVGERKTVGDFSVELLENNDNRAKIRVSYKFKAWENKLMDIIEPRYGFITVRDLMNWSRLNSSDLDGLRGMCEKNYMFESAMIYKIPYKNHRIMSSGWFAANHACSSIYIPVHICDTKIYKPYMSGEAAKISLELLKTYGYNQKLMSSFSRTENVFLNEMKNIEELAAVLVDDKHDEKKESKISDLLTTIDIGMQKQALLTEQIWVETSKMPREKKQRMIDVIKNIWSKNYSLSLETMENATYKLMEILDGDDAIIVDKIIDIILSICRSWIDAAKDIGKNVLSAERNYCIGLDLVEKKMYEPGFEYLQKSFRQSNDLLMNKIYDEQTSQGYIRNTGEDIASLDARGKLALIAVLSAVSFIAIIAITTRKRN
;
A
#
# COMPACT_ATOMS: atom_id res chain seq x y z
N MET A 1 -31.54 9.89 47.77
CA MET A 1 -30.53 9.36 46.81
C MET A 1 -29.09 9.39 47.36
N GLN A 2 -28.87 9.03 48.64
CA GLN A 2 -27.53 9.06 49.27
C GLN A 2 -27.26 7.79 50.10
N TRP A 3 -27.37 6.58 49.53
CA TRP A 3 -26.80 5.38 50.16
C TRP A 3 -26.58 4.20 49.18
N LEU A 4 -25.79 4.43 48.12
CA LEU A 4 -25.20 3.33 47.35
C LEU A 4 -23.68 3.41 47.51
N GLY A 5 -23.16 2.66 48.47
CA GLY A 5 -21.73 2.61 48.76
C GLY A 5 -20.92 2.16 47.54
N LYS A 6 -19.64 2.59 47.46
CA LYS A 6 -18.75 2.33 46.31
C LYS A 6 -18.66 0.86 45.87
N LYS A 7 -18.90 -0.09 46.79
CA LYS A 7 -19.00 -1.53 46.49
C LYS A 7 -20.22 -1.86 45.61
N ASN A 8 -21.39 -1.30 45.88
CA ASN A 8 -22.62 -1.62 45.14
C ASN A 8 -22.57 -1.02 43.73
N LEU A 9 -21.96 0.16 43.55
CA LEU A 9 -21.72 0.71 42.22
C LEU A 9 -20.76 -0.17 41.40
N LEU A 10 -19.73 -0.72 42.04
CA LEU A 10 -18.80 -1.66 41.40
C LEU A 10 -19.49 -2.99 41.05
N ILE A 11 -20.34 -3.52 41.92
CA ILE A 11 -21.11 -4.76 41.66
C ILE A 11 -22.10 -4.55 40.52
N ILE A 12 -22.83 -3.43 40.48
CA ILE A 12 -23.73 -3.08 39.38
C ILE A 12 -22.94 -2.90 38.07
N PHE A 13 -21.77 -2.26 38.11
CA PHE A 13 -20.89 -2.12 36.94
C PHE A 13 -20.34 -3.46 36.44
N ILE A 14 -19.96 -4.38 37.36
CA ILE A 14 -19.54 -5.75 37.03
C ILE A 14 -20.71 -6.53 36.44
N ALA A 15 -21.90 -6.47 37.04
CA ALA A 15 -23.10 -7.14 36.52
C ALA A 15 -23.48 -6.60 35.13
N PHE A 16 -23.47 -5.28 34.93
CA PHE A 16 -23.72 -4.67 33.62
C PHE A 16 -22.66 -5.08 32.59
N SER A 17 -21.37 -5.10 32.97
CA SER A 17 -20.27 -5.55 32.09
C SER A 17 -20.32 -7.05 31.76
N LEU A 18 -20.88 -7.88 32.64
CA LEU A 18 -21.07 -9.33 32.42
C LEU A 18 -22.33 -9.63 31.60
N LEU A 19 -23.39 -8.81 31.73
CA LEU A 19 -24.62 -8.92 30.96
C LEU A 19 -24.48 -8.30 29.56
N SER A 20 -23.56 -7.34 29.38
CA SER A 20 -23.24 -6.71 28.10
C SER A 20 -22.14 -7.45 27.31
N ILE A 21 -22.11 -8.79 27.34
CA ILE A 21 -21.16 -9.59 26.54
C ILE A 21 -21.89 -10.17 25.32
N PRO A 22 -21.95 -9.45 24.19
CA PRO A 22 -22.20 -10.10 22.91
C PRO A 22 -21.00 -10.97 22.55
N ILE A 23 -21.28 -12.27 22.46
CA ILE A 23 -20.64 -13.32 21.67
C ILE A 23 -19.41 -12.88 20.84
N LEU A 24 -18.24 -13.41 21.22
CA LEU A 24 -17.05 -13.64 20.38
C LEU A 24 -16.49 -12.46 19.56
N THR A 25 -16.05 -11.38 20.22
CA THR A 25 -15.00 -10.50 19.69
C THR A 25 -13.60 -11.07 19.99
N ILE A 26 -12.88 -11.47 18.95
CA ILE A 26 -11.42 -11.65 19.02
C ILE A 26 -10.82 -10.24 18.97
N PRO A 27 -9.94 -9.85 19.91
CA PRO A 27 -9.25 -8.56 19.83
C PRO A 27 -8.19 -8.63 18.72
N VAL A 28 -8.55 -8.17 17.52
CA VAL A 28 -7.62 -7.88 16.43
C VAL A 28 -7.18 -6.42 16.56
N GLU A 29 -5.90 -6.19 16.85
CA GLU A 29 -5.31 -4.84 16.88
C GLU A 29 -4.15 -4.87 15.86
N GLY A 30 -4.32 -5.13 14.56
CA GLY A 30 -5.42 -4.77 13.62
C GLY A 30 -4.94 -3.88 12.45
N CYS A 31 -5.78 -3.61 11.44
CA CYS A 31 -5.39 -2.86 10.22
C CYS A 31 -5.00 -1.37 10.41
N LYS A 32 -4.26 -0.80 9.44
CA LYS A 32 -3.78 0.60 9.43
C LYS A 32 -3.92 1.15 8.00
N ASN A 33 -4.46 2.37 7.84
CA ASN A 33 -4.66 2.99 6.54
C ASN A 33 -4.10 4.42 6.51
N ILE A 34 -3.56 4.82 5.36
CA ILE A 34 -3.22 6.21 5.02
C ILE A 34 -3.81 6.50 3.64
N ILE A 35 -4.62 7.54 3.52
CA ILE A 35 -5.06 8.09 2.23
C ILE A 35 -4.43 9.47 2.03
N ALA A 36 -4.10 9.80 0.79
CA ALA A 36 -3.70 11.13 0.36
C ALA A 36 -4.43 11.44 -0.95
N VAL A 37 -5.11 12.59 -0.99
CA VAL A 37 -6.12 12.91 -2.01
C VAL A 37 -5.95 14.36 -2.45
N GLY A 38 -6.21 14.64 -3.74
CA GLY A 38 -6.20 16.00 -4.26
C GLY A 38 -4.82 16.65 -4.16
N ASP A 39 -4.78 17.90 -3.67
CA ASP A 39 -3.56 18.69 -3.53
C ASP A 39 -2.53 18.14 -2.52
N ALA A 40 -2.84 17.06 -1.79
CA ALA A 40 -1.89 16.38 -0.91
C ALA A 40 -0.83 15.55 -1.65
N THR A 41 -1.08 15.15 -2.91
CA THR A 41 -0.26 14.19 -3.65
C THR A 41 0.74 14.84 -4.61
N GLY A 42 1.78 14.10 -4.99
CA GLY A 42 2.83 14.57 -5.91
C GLY A 42 2.52 14.45 -7.40
N GLY A 43 1.25 14.40 -7.82
CA GLY A 43 0.85 14.29 -9.23
C GLY A 43 -0.67 14.12 -9.43
N GLU A 44 -1.11 13.86 -10.67
CA GLU A 44 -2.55 13.71 -11.00
C GLU A 44 -3.11 12.32 -10.59
N TYR A 45 -3.00 11.96 -9.31
CA TYR A 45 -3.47 10.68 -8.76
C TYR A 45 -3.78 10.75 -7.26
N ASN A 46 -4.79 10.00 -6.81
CA ASN A 46 -5.05 9.75 -5.39
C ASN A 46 -4.31 8.48 -4.91
N LEU A 47 -4.07 8.36 -3.60
CA LEU A 47 -3.35 7.24 -3.00
C LEU A 47 -4.09 6.61 -1.80
N LEU A 48 -3.99 5.28 -1.69
CA LEU A 48 -4.37 4.50 -0.49
C LEU A 48 -3.26 3.51 -0.12
N LEU A 49 -2.61 3.70 1.01
CA LEU A 49 -1.86 2.63 1.70
C LEU A 49 -2.80 1.92 2.66
N LYS A 50 -2.87 0.59 2.56
CA LYS A 50 -3.34 -0.27 3.64
C LYS A 50 -2.23 -1.20 4.11
N VAL A 51 -2.09 -1.33 5.42
CA VAL A 51 -1.43 -2.46 6.09
C VAL A 51 -2.53 -3.31 6.74
N ARG A 52 -2.73 -4.53 6.20
CA ARG A 52 -3.68 -5.52 6.72
C ARG A 52 -2.97 -6.39 7.75
N ASP A 53 -3.53 -6.48 8.95
CA ASP A 53 -3.26 -7.56 9.90
C ASP A 53 -4.46 -8.51 9.86
N PRO A 54 -4.33 -9.72 9.27
CA PRO A 54 -5.49 -10.51 8.93
C PRO A 54 -6.08 -11.23 10.15
N SER A 55 -7.36 -10.94 10.43
CA SER A 55 -8.21 -11.65 11.39
C SER A 55 -8.19 -13.19 11.20
N ARG A 56 -7.99 -13.65 9.97
CA ARG A 56 -7.79 -15.06 9.58
C ARG A 56 -6.30 -15.37 9.31
N PRO A 57 -5.64 -16.25 10.09
CA PRO A 57 -4.22 -16.55 9.90
C PRO A 57 -3.98 -17.31 8.58
N GLY A 58 -3.04 -16.81 7.76
CA GLY A 58 -2.58 -17.51 6.56
C GLY A 58 -1.79 -16.62 5.61
N LEU A 59 -1.08 -17.24 4.67
CA LEU A 59 -0.25 -16.55 3.67
C LEU A 59 -1.10 -15.59 2.83
N GLN A 60 -0.60 -14.37 2.63
CA GLN A 60 -1.28 -13.32 1.88
C GLN A 60 -0.96 -13.47 0.39
N VAL A 61 -1.99 -13.37 -0.45
CA VAL A 61 -1.88 -13.60 -1.90
C VAL A 61 -2.69 -12.59 -2.69
N LEU A 62 -2.26 -12.33 -3.92
CA LEU A 62 -3.02 -11.58 -4.92
C LEU A 62 -3.95 -12.51 -5.70
N CYS A 63 -5.12 -12.01 -6.07
CA CYS A 63 -6.03 -12.66 -6.99
C CYS A 63 -6.70 -11.65 -7.94
N ILE A 64 -6.97 -12.08 -9.17
CA ILE A 64 -7.85 -11.39 -10.12
C ILE A 64 -9.24 -12.04 -10.02
N VAL A 65 -10.27 -11.23 -9.87
CA VAL A 65 -11.68 -11.66 -9.96
C VAL A 65 -12.26 -11.08 -11.25
N PRO A 66 -12.63 -11.92 -12.24
CA PRO A 66 -13.06 -11.44 -13.54
C PRO A 66 -14.50 -10.91 -13.48
N ARG A 67 -14.80 -9.95 -14.37
CA ARG A 67 -16.17 -9.56 -14.69
C ARG A 67 -16.96 -10.80 -15.11
N GLY A 68 -18.17 -10.93 -14.58
CA GLY A 68 -19.07 -12.05 -14.81
C GLY A 68 -18.82 -13.29 -13.95
N TYR A 69 -17.91 -13.24 -12.98
CA TYR A 69 -17.79 -14.29 -11.96
C TYR A 69 -19.09 -14.40 -11.15
N ASP A 70 -19.75 -15.55 -11.26
CA ASP A 70 -21.03 -15.84 -10.62
C ASP A 70 -20.82 -16.73 -9.38
N TYR A 71 -21.46 -16.39 -8.26
CA TYR A 71 -21.44 -17.19 -7.04
C TYR A 71 -22.72 -16.98 -6.21
N THR A 72 -22.95 -17.87 -5.25
CA THR A 72 -24.06 -17.75 -4.29
C THR A 72 -23.50 -17.49 -2.90
N TYR A 73 -24.05 -16.51 -2.18
CA TYR A 73 -23.77 -16.28 -0.76
C TYR A 73 -25.07 -16.22 0.05
N HIS A 74 -24.99 -15.94 1.34
CA HIS A 74 -26.15 -15.89 2.23
C HIS A 74 -26.57 -14.45 2.54
N HIS A 75 -27.88 -14.25 2.64
CA HIS A 75 -28.47 -13.02 3.16
C HIS A 75 -28.13 -12.87 4.65
N PRO A 76 -27.67 -11.70 5.11
CA PRO A 76 -27.05 -11.56 6.43
C PRO A 76 -27.99 -11.75 7.62
N TRP A 77 -29.30 -11.62 7.43
CA TRP A 77 -30.30 -11.89 8.48
C TRP A 77 -30.95 -13.28 8.39
N SER A 78 -31.61 -13.59 7.27
CA SER A 78 -32.36 -14.84 7.06
C SER A 78 -31.51 -16.08 6.75
N GLY A 79 -30.26 -15.90 6.31
CA GLY A 79 -29.41 -16.98 5.79
C GLY A 79 -29.86 -17.55 4.44
N SER A 80 -30.86 -16.96 3.77
CA SER A 80 -31.34 -17.39 2.46
C SER A 80 -30.29 -17.16 1.37
N HIS A 81 -30.29 -17.99 0.33
CA HIS A 81 -29.34 -17.86 -0.78
C HIS A 81 -29.59 -16.58 -1.60
N MET A 82 -28.51 -15.84 -1.85
CA MET A 82 -28.44 -14.68 -2.75
C MET A 82 -27.42 -14.97 -3.85
N SER A 83 -27.82 -14.79 -5.11
CA SER A 83 -26.92 -14.91 -6.25
C SER A 83 -26.23 -13.57 -6.53
N PHE A 84 -24.91 -13.60 -6.71
CA PHE A 84 -24.10 -12.43 -7.05
C PHE A 84 -23.36 -12.66 -8.36
N LYS A 85 -23.26 -11.60 -9.16
CA LYS A 85 -22.47 -11.54 -10.39
C LYS A 85 -21.54 -10.34 -10.29
N VAL A 86 -20.24 -10.57 -10.47
CA VAL A 86 -19.23 -9.51 -10.44
C VAL A 86 -19.39 -8.61 -11.68
N LYS A 87 -19.78 -7.34 -11.49
CA LYS A 87 -19.95 -6.34 -12.57
C LYS A 87 -18.60 -5.70 -12.92
N HIS A 88 -17.84 -5.32 -11.90
CA HIS A 88 -16.49 -4.76 -12.05
C HIS A 88 -15.44 -5.80 -11.73
N ARG A 89 -14.46 -5.97 -12.61
CA ARG A 89 -13.31 -6.85 -12.37
C ARG A 89 -12.48 -6.22 -11.26
N PHE A 90 -11.85 -7.02 -10.41
CA PHE A 90 -11.00 -6.47 -9.34
C PHE A 90 -9.79 -7.32 -9.02
N ILE A 91 -8.74 -6.65 -8.52
CA ILE A 91 -7.55 -7.28 -7.95
C ILE A 91 -7.63 -7.15 -6.44
N GLY A 92 -7.65 -8.28 -5.74
CA GLY A 92 -7.78 -8.34 -4.29
C GLY A 92 -6.59 -8.98 -3.59
N VAL A 93 -6.21 -8.46 -2.42
CA VAL A 93 -5.30 -9.15 -1.48
C VAL A 93 -6.14 -9.95 -0.50
N ALA A 94 -6.01 -11.28 -0.57
CA ALA A 94 -6.76 -12.22 0.25
C ALA A 94 -5.84 -13.18 1.01
N THR A 95 -6.39 -13.90 1.97
CA THR A 95 -5.69 -15.03 2.59
C THR A 95 -5.78 -16.24 1.66
N ARG A 96 -4.68 -16.97 1.46
CA ARG A 96 -4.61 -18.11 0.53
C ARG A 96 -5.67 -19.18 0.85
N GLY A 97 -6.63 -19.33 -0.06
CA GLY A 97 -7.82 -20.18 0.09
C GLY A 97 -9.13 -19.40 -0.03
N ASP A 98 -9.12 -18.11 0.33
CA ASP A 98 -10.23 -17.18 0.17
C ASP A 98 -10.17 -16.43 -1.19
N THR A 99 -9.83 -17.16 -2.26
CA THR A 99 -9.67 -16.68 -3.64
C THR A 99 -10.50 -17.54 -4.61
N PRO A 100 -10.78 -17.13 -5.87
CA PRO A 100 -11.53 -17.97 -6.80
C PRO A 100 -10.90 -19.37 -6.94
N PRO A 101 -11.70 -20.45 -7.03
CA PRO A 101 -13.16 -20.49 -7.20
C PRO A 101 -13.97 -20.42 -5.88
N ALA A 102 -13.35 -20.08 -4.75
CA ALA A 102 -14.09 -19.76 -3.53
C ALA A 102 -14.65 -18.33 -3.57
N ILE A 103 -15.52 -18.01 -2.60
CA ILE A 103 -16.00 -16.64 -2.41
C ILE A 103 -14.85 -15.80 -1.89
N VAL A 104 -14.55 -14.71 -2.59
CA VAL A 104 -13.33 -13.94 -2.35
C VAL A 104 -13.46 -13.09 -1.10
N LYS A 105 -12.51 -13.26 -0.16
CA LYS A 105 -12.43 -12.47 1.09
C LYS A 105 -11.18 -11.61 1.07
N ALA A 106 -11.22 -10.58 0.23
CA ALA A 106 -10.15 -9.61 0.09
C ALA A 106 -10.23 -8.57 1.21
N GLY A 107 -9.13 -8.37 1.95
CA GLY A 107 -9.01 -7.27 2.93
C GLY A 107 -8.66 -5.93 2.30
N MET A 108 -8.46 -5.91 0.99
CA MET A 108 -8.27 -4.72 0.16
C MET A 108 -8.37 -5.11 -1.29
N ALA A 109 -8.96 -4.23 -2.09
CA ALA A 109 -9.19 -4.48 -3.50
C ALA A 109 -9.10 -3.18 -4.31
N LEU A 110 -8.80 -3.34 -5.61
CA LEU A 110 -8.91 -2.30 -6.63
C LEU A 110 -9.78 -2.83 -7.77
N SER A 111 -10.77 -2.05 -8.19
CA SER A 111 -11.74 -2.38 -9.25
C SER A 111 -11.46 -1.65 -10.57
N ASP A 112 -11.91 -2.17 -11.71
CA ASP A 112 -11.86 -1.48 -13.02
C ASP A 112 -12.81 -0.29 -13.14
N ALA A 113 -13.61 0.00 -12.11
CA ALA A 113 -14.22 1.32 -11.90
C ALA A 113 -13.20 2.40 -11.45
N GLY A 114 -11.95 2.02 -11.12
CA GLY A 114 -10.94 2.93 -10.57
C GLY A 114 -11.07 3.15 -9.06
N LEU A 115 -11.80 2.28 -8.34
CA LEU A 115 -12.05 2.41 -6.91
C LEU A 115 -11.18 1.44 -6.13
N ALA A 116 -10.37 1.97 -5.21
CA ALA A 116 -9.58 1.22 -4.23
C ALA A 116 -10.25 1.21 -2.85
N TYR A 117 -10.09 0.09 -2.15
CA TYR A 117 -10.81 -0.21 -0.92
C TYR A 117 -9.90 -0.65 0.23
N GLY A 118 -10.15 -0.13 1.42
CA GLY A 118 -9.54 -0.53 2.68
C GLY A 118 -10.56 -0.66 3.83
N ASP A 119 -10.11 -1.26 4.94
CA ASP A 119 -10.88 -1.43 6.19
C ASP A 119 -9.95 -1.28 7.43
N ALA A 120 -10.53 -1.06 8.61
CA ALA A 120 -9.91 -1.27 9.92
C ALA A 120 -10.95 -1.29 11.06
N ASP A 121 -10.94 -2.35 11.87
CA ASP A 121 -11.94 -2.66 12.89
C ASP A 121 -12.12 -1.53 13.92
N THR A 122 -13.32 -0.95 14.04
CA THR A 122 -13.64 0.01 15.11
C THR A 122 -13.92 -0.67 16.46
N MET A 123 -14.10 -2.00 16.48
CA MET A 123 -14.45 -2.81 17.65
C MET A 123 -15.69 -2.29 18.40
N SER A 124 -16.76 -2.02 17.67
CA SER A 124 -18.08 -1.78 18.24
C SER A 124 -18.82 -3.07 18.57
N ASN A 125 -19.76 -2.96 19.50
CA ASN A 125 -20.64 -4.05 19.91
C ASN A 125 -22.00 -4.02 19.20
N TRP A 126 -22.23 -3.02 18.35
CA TRP A 126 -23.41 -2.86 17.49
C TRP A 126 -23.28 -3.76 16.26
N LYS A 127 -23.53 -5.06 16.45
CA LYS A 127 -23.31 -6.13 15.46
C LYS A 127 -24.63 -6.85 15.16
N ASN A 128 -24.79 -7.34 13.94
CA ASN A 128 -25.83 -8.31 13.62
C ASN A 128 -25.58 -9.60 14.43
N PRO A 129 -26.56 -10.06 15.24
CA PRO A 129 -26.36 -11.18 16.17
C PRO A 129 -26.53 -12.55 15.53
N THR A 130 -26.88 -12.63 14.24
CA THR A 130 -27.10 -13.91 13.56
C THR A 130 -25.78 -14.56 13.14
N LYS A 131 -25.80 -15.89 12.97
CA LYS A 131 -24.66 -16.65 12.42
C LYS A 131 -24.41 -16.43 10.91
N TYR A 132 -25.24 -15.62 10.26
CA TYR A 132 -25.17 -15.29 8.83
C TYR A 132 -24.66 -13.86 8.61
N ALA A 133 -24.37 -13.13 9.69
CA ALA A 133 -23.84 -11.78 9.61
C ALA A 133 -22.51 -11.74 8.84
N TRP A 134 -22.40 -10.78 7.92
CA TRP A 134 -21.28 -10.59 6.99
C TRP A 134 -19.99 -10.16 7.72
N ASP A 135 -18.83 -10.63 7.26
CA ASP A 135 -17.53 -10.30 7.87
C ASP A 135 -16.92 -8.99 7.33
N ASP A 136 -15.74 -8.65 7.82
CA ASP A 136 -14.91 -7.51 7.41
C ASP A 136 -14.77 -7.44 5.87
N PHE A 137 -14.43 -8.57 5.26
CA PHE A 137 -14.17 -8.66 3.82
C PHE A 137 -15.43 -8.58 2.95
N ASP A 138 -16.62 -8.81 3.51
CA ASP A 138 -17.87 -8.73 2.75
C ASP A 138 -18.25 -7.30 2.37
N TRP A 139 -17.96 -6.30 3.21
CA TRP A 139 -18.17 -4.88 2.88
C TRP A 139 -17.40 -4.51 1.61
N ILE A 140 -16.10 -4.81 1.60
CA ILE A 140 -15.20 -4.56 0.47
C ILE A 140 -15.69 -5.33 -0.76
N ARG A 141 -15.93 -6.65 -0.64
CA ARG A 141 -16.43 -7.49 -1.75
C ARG A 141 -17.71 -6.90 -2.37
N TYR A 142 -18.67 -6.50 -1.54
CA TYR A 142 -20.01 -6.12 -2.00
C TYR A 142 -20.01 -4.82 -2.81
N ALA A 143 -19.29 -3.80 -2.34
CA ALA A 143 -19.12 -2.55 -3.07
C ALA A 143 -18.18 -2.70 -4.27
N CYS A 144 -16.99 -3.30 -4.08
CA CYS A 144 -15.93 -3.39 -5.09
C CYS A 144 -16.35 -4.12 -6.37
N GLN A 145 -17.22 -5.13 -6.26
CA GLN A 145 -17.72 -5.85 -7.44
C GLN A 145 -18.83 -5.11 -8.21
N SER A 146 -19.40 -4.02 -7.66
CA SER A 146 -20.70 -3.47 -8.06
C SER A 146 -20.67 -1.98 -8.43
N ALA A 147 -19.95 -1.16 -7.65
CA ALA A 147 -19.99 0.30 -7.73
C ALA A 147 -19.28 0.89 -8.96
N ASP A 148 -19.95 1.76 -9.72
CA ASP A 148 -19.39 2.51 -10.85
C ASP A 148 -18.57 3.74 -10.45
N ASN A 149 -18.74 4.24 -9.22
CA ASN A 149 -18.13 5.46 -8.69
C ASN A 149 -18.07 5.47 -7.15
N GLU A 150 -17.39 6.48 -6.59
CA GLU A 150 -17.21 6.67 -5.15
C GLU A 150 -18.54 6.76 -4.38
N GLU A 151 -19.55 7.48 -4.87
CA GLU A 151 -20.85 7.64 -4.21
C GLU A 151 -21.66 6.34 -4.17
N GLU A 152 -21.68 5.55 -5.25
CA GLU A 152 -22.34 4.24 -5.29
C GLU A 152 -21.66 3.26 -4.32
N ALA A 153 -20.33 3.31 -4.21
CA ALA A 153 -19.60 2.52 -3.23
C ALA A 153 -19.99 2.89 -1.79
N VAL A 154 -20.09 4.19 -1.49
CA VAL A 154 -20.58 4.67 -0.19
C VAL A 154 -22.03 4.23 0.05
N PHE A 155 -22.93 4.34 -0.93
CA PHE A 155 -24.32 3.91 -0.81
C PHE A 155 -24.45 2.41 -0.50
N LEU A 156 -23.73 1.56 -1.24
CA LEU A 156 -23.73 0.11 -1.03
C LEU A 156 -23.17 -0.29 0.34
N MET A 157 -22.14 0.42 0.81
CA MET A 157 -21.61 0.22 2.16
C MET A 157 -22.54 0.80 3.25
N THR A 158 -23.29 1.88 3.01
CA THR A 158 -24.08 2.53 4.06
C THR A 158 -25.55 2.16 3.99
N VAL A 159 -26.33 2.84 3.15
CA VAL A 159 -27.78 2.64 3.04
C VAL A 159 -28.13 1.17 2.80
N ASP A 160 -27.41 0.49 1.92
CA ASP A 160 -27.76 -0.90 1.61
C ASP A 160 -27.24 -1.91 2.65
N ALA A 161 -25.94 -1.93 2.93
CA ALA A 161 -25.40 -2.88 3.90
C ALA A 161 -25.81 -2.58 5.37
N VAL A 162 -26.08 -1.33 5.75
CA VAL A 162 -26.51 -0.97 7.13
C VAL A 162 -28.02 -0.83 7.22
N ASP A 163 -28.66 0.10 6.50
CA ASP A 163 -30.07 0.44 6.72
C ASP A 163 -31.04 -0.64 6.17
N ASN A 164 -30.72 -1.24 5.01
CA ASN A 164 -31.57 -2.28 4.40
C ASN A 164 -31.25 -3.69 4.93
N LEU A 165 -29.97 -4.04 5.04
CA LEU A 165 -29.52 -5.42 5.31
C LEU A 165 -29.10 -5.68 6.76
N HIS A 166 -28.78 -4.65 7.56
CA HIS A 166 -28.12 -4.75 8.87
C HIS A 166 -26.99 -5.80 8.84
N ALA A 167 -26.08 -5.69 7.87
CA ALA A 167 -25.38 -6.85 7.36
C ALA A 167 -24.36 -7.46 8.32
N SER A 168 -23.58 -6.65 9.04
CA SER A 168 -22.27 -7.09 9.50
C SER A 168 -22.18 -7.63 10.93
N ALA A 169 -21.33 -8.64 11.09
CA ALA A 169 -20.83 -9.16 12.36
C ALA A 169 -19.71 -8.30 12.95
N VAL A 170 -19.17 -7.34 12.19
CA VAL A 170 -18.07 -6.45 12.57
C VAL A 170 -18.45 -4.98 12.32
N SER A 171 -17.53 -4.08 12.64
CA SER A 171 -17.76 -2.65 12.60
C SER A 171 -16.44 -2.02 12.20
N GLU A 172 -16.44 -1.20 11.16
CA GLU A 172 -15.26 -0.88 10.37
C GLU A 172 -15.10 0.62 10.16
N ASN A 173 -13.85 1.05 9.99
CA ASN A 173 -13.52 2.24 9.23
C ASN A 173 -13.25 1.78 7.80
N LEU A 174 -14.14 2.09 6.87
CA LEU A 174 -14.04 1.72 5.47
C LEU A 174 -13.46 2.90 4.69
N PHE A 175 -12.48 2.60 3.82
CA PHE A 175 -11.78 3.59 3.01
C PHE A 175 -12.13 3.32 1.56
N ILE A 176 -12.72 4.31 0.88
CA ILE A 176 -12.96 4.29 -0.56
C ILE A 176 -12.09 5.40 -1.15
N VAL A 177 -11.21 5.08 -2.09
CA VAL A 177 -10.42 6.08 -2.84
C VAL A 177 -10.67 5.87 -4.32
N GLY A 178 -11.22 6.88 -4.97
CA GLY A 178 -11.45 6.89 -6.40
C GLY A 178 -10.64 7.98 -7.12
N PRO A 179 -10.90 8.19 -8.43
CA PRO A 179 -10.17 9.14 -9.26
C PRO A 179 -10.54 10.61 -8.97
N GLN A 180 -11.67 10.89 -8.33
CA GLN A 180 -12.07 12.28 -8.03
C GLN A 180 -11.80 12.63 -6.57
N LYS A 181 -12.10 11.71 -5.65
CA LYS A 181 -12.06 11.96 -4.21
C LYS A 181 -11.95 10.67 -3.40
N ALA A 182 -11.98 10.80 -2.07
CA ALA A 182 -12.08 9.67 -1.16
C ALA A 182 -13.19 9.83 -0.14
N TYR A 183 -13.54 8.72 0.49
CA TYR A 183 -14.43 8.67 1.64
C TYR A 183 -13.81 7.83 2.75
N VAL A 184 -14.03 8.29 3.98
CA VAL A 184 -13.91 7.47 5.19
C VAL A 184 -15.31 7.27 5.73
N VAL A 185 -15.75 6.01 5.78
CA VAL A 185 -17.04 5.62 6.35
C VAL A 185 -16.79 4.85 7.64
N GLU A 186 -17.17 5.41 8.78
CA GLU A 186 -17.21 4.64 10.02
C GLU A 186 -18.58 3.95 10.09
N ALA A 187 -18.64 2.62 10.18
CA ALA A 187 -19.90 1.89 10.19
C ALA A 187 -19.93 0.74 11.21
N ASP A 188 -21.14 0.46 11.70
CA ASP A 188 -21.52 -0.75 12.44
C ASP A 188 -22.86 -1.26 11.87
N ALA A 189 -23.47 -2.31 12.45
CA ALA A 189 -24.68 -2.91 11.89
C ALA A 189 -25.95 -2.02 11.97
N PHE A 190 -25.88 -0.87 12.67
CA PHE A 190 -27.02 0.01 12.93
C PHE A 190 -26.72 1.51 12.76
N HIS A 191 -25.44 1.90 12.62
CA HIS A 191 -25.03 3.30 12.50
C HIS A 191 -23.90 3.45 11.48
N TYR A 192 -23.85 4.60 10.81
CA TYR A 192 -22.68 5.03 10.07
C TYR A 192 -22.42 6.55 10.21
N SER A 193 -21.18 6.94 9.89
CA SER A 193 -20.75 8.30 9.59
C SER A 193 -20.04 8.29 8.24
N ILE A 194 -20.32 9.25 7.38
CA ILE A 194 -19.66 9.41 6.07
C ILE A 194 -18.89 10.71 6.11
N ARG A 195 -17.59 10.66 5.81
CA ARG A 195 -16.74 11.83 5.64
C ARG A 195 -16.10 11.81 4.25
N GLU A 196 -16.51 12.75 3.42
CA GLU A 196 -15.88 13.05 2.14
C GLU A 196 -14.53 13.74 2.36
N ILE A 197 -13.54 13.37 1.54
CA ILE A 197 -12.19 13.92 1.53
C ILE A 197 -11.85 14.27 0.08
N ASN A 198 -11.69 15.56 -0.21
CA ASN A 198 -11.32 16.06 -1.54
C ASN A 198 -9.82 16.41 -1.60
N ASP A 199 -9.33 17.16 -0.62
CA ASP A 199 -7.95 17.62 -0.50
C ASP A 199 -7.49 17.44 0.97
N ASP A 200 -6.86 16.31 1.30
CA ASP A 200 -6.31 16.05 2.64
C ASP A 200 -5.41 14.78 2.67
N VAL A 201 -4.75 14.56 3.81
CA VAL A 201 -4.20 13.27 4.23
C VAL A 201 -4.96 12.77 5.46
N ILE A 202 -5.54 11.57 5.38
CA ILE A 202 -6.12 10.89 6.56
C ILE A 202 -5.30 9.66 6.92
N VAL A 203 -4.89 9.59 8.19
CA VAL A 203 -4.28 8.42 8.83
C VAL A 203 -5.27 7.83 9.82
N MET A 204 -5.50 6.51 9.79
CA MET A 204 -6.45 5.86 10.70
C MET A 204 -6.15 4.37 10.95
N SER A 205 -6.63 3.83 12.07
CA SER A 205 -6.49 2.40 12.46
C SER A 205 -7.70 1.99 13.32
N ASN A 206 -7.56 1.04 14.25
CA ASN A 206 -8.67 0.29 14.86
C ASN A 206 -9.46 1.04 15.97
N TYR A 207 -10.10 2.14 15.60
CA TYR A 207 -10.91 2.99 16.46
C TYR A 207 -11.85 3.86 15.62
N PRO A 208 -13.09 4.11 16.06
CA PRO A 208 -13.92 5.15 15.49
C PRO A 208 -13.59 6.51 16.11
N LYS A 209 -13.86 7.59 15.37
CA LYS A 209 -13.79 8.99 15.82
C LYS A 209 -15.20 9.56 15.86
N ASP A 210 -15.91 9.53 14.74
CA ASP A 210 -17.29 10.04 14.60
C ASP A 210 -18.28 9.17 15.37
N LEU A 211 -18.12 7.85 15.31
CA LEU A 211 -18.89 6.88 16.08
C LEU A 211 -18.34 6.67 17.51
N TRP A 212 -17.31 7.42 17.97
CA TRP A 212 -16.86 7.38 19.37
C TRP A 212 -18.01 7.62 20.37
N LYS A 213 -19.01 8.41 19.96
CA LYS A 213 -20.23 8.68 20.72
C LYS A 213 -21.06 7.42 21.04
N THR A 214 -21.06 6.40 20.17
CA THR A 214 -21.78 5.12 20.34
C THR A 214 -20.95 4.06 21.08
N GLN A 215 -19.62 4.23 21.17
CA GLN A 215 -18.71 3.28 21.81
C GLN A 215 -18.69 3.35 23.35
N VAL A 216 -19.77 2.95 24.01
CA VAL A 216 -19.92 2.99 25.49
C VAL A 216 -18.72 2.37 26.23
N HIS A 217 -18.21 1.24 25.76
CA HIS A 217 -17.08 0.50 26.35
C HIS A 217 -15.70 1.17 26.15
N ARG A 218 -15.57 2.14 25.24
CA ARG A 218 -14.38 3.01 25.12
C ARG A 218 -14.61 4.36 25.81
N LYS A 219 -15.80 4.95 25.63
CA LYS A 219 -16.18 6.28 26.13
C LYS A 219 -16.22 6.39 27.65
N LEU A 220 -16.89 5.47 28.35
CA LEU A 220 -16.97 5.50 29.81
C LEU A 220 -15.63 5.14 30.49
N PRO A 221 -14.90 4.10 30.05
CA PRO A 221 -13.65 3.73 30.71
C PRO A 221 -12.47 4.61 30.30
N ILE A 222 -12.24 4.85 29.00
CA ILE A 222 -10.98 5.39 28.49
C ILE A 222 -11.01 6.92 28.34
N SER A 223 -11.94 7.48 27.57
CA SER A 223 -11.99 8.93 27.32
C SER A 223 -13.38 9.42 26.90
N SER A 224 -13.82 10.58 27.41
CA SER A 224 -15.13 11.16 27.06
C SER A 224 -15.28 11.52 25.58
N SER A 225 -14.17 11.82 24.90
CA SER A 225 -14.05 12.03 23.45
C SER A 225 -12.71 11.48 22.95
N PHE A 226 -12.63 11.08 21.68
CA PHE A 226 -11.40 10.58 21.06
C PHE A 226 -10.25 11.60 21.14
N ASP A 227 -10.51 12.87 20.80
CA ASP A 227 -9.52 13.95 20.75
C ASP A 227 -9.17 14.57 22.11
N THR A 228 -9.61 13.99 23.23
CA THR A 228 -9.32 14.57 24.56
C THR A 228 -7.83 14.41 24.91
N VAL A 229 -7.10 15.52 24.90
CA VAL A 229 -5.76 15.63 25.48
C VAL A 229 -5.84 16.41 26.80
N LYS A 230 -5.04 16.02 27.80
CA LYS A 230 -4.87 16.81 29.02
C LYS A 230 -3.41 16.93 29.43
N GLU A 231 -3.01 18.15 29.76
CA GLU A 231 -1.70 18.50 30.28
C GLU A 231 -1.85 19.08 31.69
N ARG A 232 -1.11 18.55 32.67
CA ARG A 232 -1.17 19.06 34.06
C ARG A 232 0.06 18.67 34.87
N TYR A 233 0.44 19.53 35.83
CA TYR A 233 1.28 19.10 36.95
C TYR A 233 0.52 18.12 37.87
N VAL A 234 1.16 16.99 38.17
CA VAL A 234 0.63 15.94 39.04
C VAL A 234 1.69 15.58 40.10
N ARG A 235 1.25 15.42 41.35
CA ARG A 235 2.10 14.95 42.47
C ARG A 235 2.05 13.42 42.58
N LYS A 236 3.00 12.82 43.29
CA LYS A 236 2.98 11.40 43.69
C LYS A 236 1.61 10.99 44.24
N GLY A 237 1.07 9.86 43.78
CA GLY A 237 -0.27 9.37 44.11
C GLY A 237 -1.42 9.99 43.32
N GLY A 238 -1.21 11.15 42.68
CA GLY A 238 -2.21 11.83 41.84
C GLY A 238 -2.58 11.05 40.59
N VAL A 239 -3.78 11.32 40.05
CA VAL A 239 -4.33 10.63 38.87
C VAL A 239 -4.87 11.64 37.86
N LEU A 240 -4.38 11.57 36.62
CA LEU A 240 -4.89 12.33 35.48
C LEU A 240 -5.85 11.46 34.64
N ARG A 241 -7.02 12.01 34.25
CA ARG A 241 -8.09 11.30 33.52
C ARG A 241 -8.69 12.13 32.40
N LEU A 242 -9.00 11.49 31.28
CA LEU A 242 -9.57 12.11 30.07
C LEU A 242 -11.11 12.26 30.14
N GLY A 243 -11.64 12.69 31.30
CA GLY A 243 -13.09 12.86 31.49
C GLY A 243 -13.85 11.54 31.72
N SER A 244 -13.13 10.45 31.95
CA SER A 244 -13.56 9.06 32.01
C SER A 244 -13.23 8.41 33.36
N LEU A 245 -13.54 7.12 33.53
CA LEU A 245 -13.24 6.37 34.76
C LEU A 245 -11.74 6.07 34.93
N TYR A 246 -11.08 5.63 33.86
CA TYR A 246 -9.68 5.23 33.87
C TYR A 246 -8.76 6.45 33.73
N GLY A 247 -7.47 6.24 33.99
CA GLY A 247 -6.45 7.23 33.74
C GLY A 247 -5.10 6.79 34.24
N ILE A 248 -4.20 7.76 34.38
CA ILE A 248 -2.79 7.53 34.69
C ILE A 248 -2.49 8.02 36.10
N ARG A 249 -2.02 7.09 36.96
CA ARG A 249 -1.56 7.40 38.31
C ARG A 249 -0.05 7.58 38.32
N VAL A 250 0.41 8.70 38.88
CA VAL A 250 1.82 8.89 39.23
C VAL A 250 2.14 8.07 40.47
N ILE A 251 3.10 7.17 40.35
CA ILE A 251 3.57 6.26 41.41
C ILE A 251 4.79 6.84 42.10
N ASP A 252 5.70 7.43 41.33
CA ASP A 252 6.89 8.08 41.87
C ASP A 252 7.40 9.17 40.92
N ILE A 253 8.21 10.09 41.45
CA ILE A 253 8.87 11.17 40.71
C ILE A 253 10.31 11.23 41.21
N GLY A 254 11.28 11.35 40.31
CA GLY A 254 12.68 11.63 40.64
C GLY A 254 13.36 12.40 39.52
N ASP A 255 14.64 12.67 39.65
CA ASP A 255 15.38 13.60 38.79
C ASP A 255 15.23 13.23 37.30
N ASN A 256 14.55 14.09 36.53
CA ASN A 256 14.24 13.90 35.11
C ASN A 256 13.42 12.63 34.74
N TRP A 257 12.68 12.02 35.67
CA TRP A 257 11.75 10.91 35.36
C TRP A 257 10.47 10.86 36.22
N VAL A 258 9.45 10.18 35.69
CA VAL A 258 8.21 9.83 36.38
C VAL A 258 7.91 8.35 36.22
N ASP A 259 7.50 7.70 37.30
CA ASP A 259 6.97 6.34 37.27
C ASP A 259 5.44 6.38 37.29
N VAL A 260 4.79 5.80 36.28
CA VAL A 260 3.33 5.84 36.11
C VAL A 260 2.71 4.46 35.91
N LYS A 261 1.38 4.35 36.10
CA LYS A 261 0.59 3.17 35.68
C LYS A 261 -0.87 3.52 35.38
N GLN A 262 -1.53 2.71 34.55
CA GLN A 262 -2.98 2.78 34.37
C GLN A 262 -3.71 2.44 35.69
N THR A 263 -4.74 3.22 36.02
CA THR A 263 -5.64 3.01 37.16
C THR A 263 -7.09 3.10 36.68
N PRO A 264 -7.97 2.12 37.01
CA PRO A 264 -7.69 0.86 37.68
C PRO A 264 -6.68 0.00 36.91
N SER A 265 -5.92 -0.82 37.63
CA SER A 265 -4.89 -1.70 37.05
C SER A 265 -5.44 -2.97 36.42
N LEU A 266 -6.76 -3.18 36.53
CA LEU A 266 -7.51 -4.31 36.00
C LEU A 266 -8.51 -3.77 34.96
N LYS A 267 -8.54 -4.38 33.78
CA LYS A 267 -9.51 -4.13 32.71
C LYS A 267 -10.31 -5.41 32.49
N ILE A 268 -11.63 -5.32 32.52
CA ILE A 268 -12.50 -6.41 32.06
C ILE A 268 -12.47 -6.39 30.53
N ILE A 269 -12.24 -7.55 29.93
CA ILE A 269 -12.32 -7.81 28.49
C ILE A 269 -13.13 -9.09 28.29
N ASP A 270 -13.57 -9.35 27.05
CA ASP A 270 -14.50 -10.44 26.70
C ASP A 270 -13.99 -11.85 27.09
N LYS A 271 -12.68 -12.00 27.32
CA LYS A 271 -12.01 -13.24 27.74
C LYS A 271 -11.48 -13.22 29.19
N GLY A 272 -11.92 -12.28 30.04
CA GLY A 272 -11.62 -12.22 31.48
C GLY A 272 -11.04 -10.89 31.97
N ILE A 273 -10.30 -10.93 33.08
CA ILE A 273 -9.69 -9.73 33.70
C ILE A 273 -8.22 -9.63 33.31
N ARG A 274 -7.86 -8.60 32.52
CA ARG A 274 -6.47 -8.32 32.10
C ARG A 274 -5.82 -7.29 33.05
N VAL A 275 -4.62 -7.59 33.54
CA VAL A 275 -3.81 -6.62 34.29
C VAL A 275 -3.15 -5.65 33.30
N THR A 276 -3.68 -4.42 33.20
CA THR A 276 -3.12 -3.35 32.34
C THR A 276 -2.19 -2.40 33.09
N GLY A 277 -2.27 -2.35 34.42
CA GLY A 277 -1.53 -1.41 35.27
C GLY A 277 -0.07 -1.80 35.56
N ARG A 278 0.73 -2.15 34.55
CA ARG A 278 2.20 -2.26 34.71
C ARG A 278 2.79 -0.88 35.05
N LYS A 279 3.86 -0.87 35.85
CA LYS A 279 4.62 0.34 36.19
C LYS A 279 5.56 0.66 35.02
N THR A 280 5.46 1.86 34.47
CA THR A 280 6.27 2.34 33.35
C THR A 280 7.04 3.60 33.78
N ARG A 281 8.35 3.61 33.58
CA ARG A 281 9.20 4.80 33.77
C ARG A 281 9.27 5.62 32.49
N ILE A 282 9.09 6.93 32.61
CA ILE A 282 9.12 7.89 31.50
C ILE A 282 10.07 9.02 31.88
N HIS A 283 11.03 9.34 31.02
CA HIS A 283 12.00 10.42 31.20
C HIS A 283 11.49 11.76 30.64
N VAL A 284 12.08 12.88 31.04
CA VAL A 284 11.74 14.20 30.49
C VAL A 284 12.01 14.23 28.99
N GLY A 285 11.05 14.72 28.22
CA GLY A 285 11.04 14.68 26.75
C GLY A 285 10.62 13.33 26.16
N GLU A 286 10.40 12.29 26.98
CA GLU A 286 10.01 10.95 26.52
C GLU A 286 8.49 10.77 26.53
N ARG A 287 8.00 10.00 25.55
CA ARG A 287 6.61 9.52 25.43
C ARG A 287 6.61 8.00 25.55
N LYS A 288 5.60 7.44 26.24
CA LYS A 288 5.36 5.98 26.29
C LYS A 288 3.89 5.62 26.33
N THR A 289 3.55 4.48 25.73
CA THR A 289 2.24 3.82 25.87
C THR A 289 2.09 3.22 27.27
N VAL A 290 1.02 3.58 27.98
CA VAL A 290 0.69 3.07 29.32
C VAL A 290 -0.75 2.54 29.32
N GLY A 291 -0.87 1.30 28.85
CA GLY A 291 -2.16 0.62 28.69
C GLY A 291 -2.98 1.21 27.55
N ASP A 292 -4.12 1.82 27.87
CA ASP A 292 -5.02 2.47 26.89
C ASP A 292 -4.56 3.90 26.50
N PHE A 293 -3.58 4.47 27.20
CA PHE A 293 -3.17 5.88 27.06
C PHE A 293 -1.76 6.02 26.48
N SER A 294 -1.48 7.18 25.86
CA SER A 294 -0.13 7.68 25.67
C SER A 294 0.19 8.71 26.76
N VAL A 295 1.41 8.70 27.28
CA VAL A 295 1.86 9.55 28.38
C VAL A 295 3.23 10.14 28.01
N GLU A 296 3.35 11.46 28.14
CA GLU A 296 4.55 12.22 27.83
C GLU A 296 4.93 13.06 29.07
N LEU A 297 6.20 12.99 29.48
CA LEU A 297 6.73 13.82 30.58
C LEU A 297 7.41 15.05 29.98
N LEU A 298 6.77 16.21 30.15
CA LEU A 298 7.28 17.47 29.58
C LEU A 298 8.41 18.06 30.41
N GLU A 299 8.26 18.00 31.74
CA GLU A 299 9.23 18.49 32.73
C GLU A 299 8.83 17.96 34.11
N ASN A 300 9.77 17.99 35.07
CA ASN A 300 9.47 17.77 36.47
C ASN A 300 10.35 18.60 37.40
N ASN A 301 9.87 18.74 38.63
CA ASN A 301 10.63 19.16 39.80
C ASN A 301 10.35 18.15 40.93
N ASP A 302 11.14 18.22 42.00
CA ASP A 302 11.23 17.26 43.12
C ASP A 302 9.89 16.83 43.72
N ASN A 303 8.82 17.62 43.52
CA ASN A 303 7.49 17.35 44.04
C ASN A 303 6.36 17.26 42.99
N ARG A 304 6.60 17.60 41.71
CA ARG A 304 5.57 17.63 40.65
C ARG A 304 6.14 17.27 39.27
N ALA A 305 5.44 16.39 38.56
CA ALA A 305 5.70 16.09 37.16
C ALA A 305 4.63 16.74 36.27
N LYS A 306 5.02 17.47 35.22
CA LYS A 306 4.11 18.01 34.20
C LYS A 306 3.93 16.94 33.12
N ILE A 307 2.79 16.24 33.17
CA ILE A 307 2.49 15.16 32.23
C ILE A 307 1.40 15.58 31.24
N ARG A 308 1.58 15.18 29.99
CA ARG A 308 0.57 15.23 28.93
C ARG A 308 0.06 13.81 28.69
N VAL A 309 -1.26 13.65 28.64
CA VAL A 309 -1.92 12.36 28.46
C VAL A 309 -3.00 12.48 27.39
N SER A 310 -3.07 11.49 26.51
CA SER A 310 -4.09 11.34 25.46
C SER A 310 -4.43 9.85 25.27
N TYR A 311 -5.43 9.56 24.44
CA TYR A 311 -5.69 8.19 24.01
C TYR A 311 -4.55 7.66 23.13
N LYS A 312 -4.14 6.39 23.30
CA LYS A 312 -2.95 5.85 22.59
C LYS A 312 -3.02 6.00 21.07
N PHE A 313 -4.21 5.84 20.49
CA PHE A 313 -4.40 5.97 19.05
C PHE A 313 -4.43 7.43 18.57
N LYS A 314 -4.89 8.38 19.39
CA LYS A 314 -4.78 9.81 19.06
C LYS A 314 -3.32 10.27 19.01
N ALA A 315 -2.48 9.77 19.93
CA ALA A 315 -1.05 10.02 19.87
C ALA A 315 -0.38 9.39 18.63
N TRP A 316 -0.88 8.24 18.17
CA TRP A 316 -0.40 7.55 16.97
C TRP A 316 -0.80 8.27 15.68
N GLU A 317 -2.03 8.78 15.55
CA GLU A 317 -2.43 9.67 14.46
C GLU A 317 -1.47 10.86 14.38
N ASN A 318 -1.36 11.62 15.48
CA ASN A 318 -0.53 12.83 15.52
C ASN A 318 0.92 12.52 15.15
N LYS A 319 1.50 11.44 15.68
CA LYS A 319 2.91 11.08 15.38
C LYS A 319 3.13 10.66 13.93
N LEU A 320 2.13 10.08 13.26
CA LEU A 320 2.22 9.82 11.82
C LEU A 320 2.01 11.10 11.02
N MET A 321 1.09 11.98 11.40
CA MET A 321 0.93 13.30 10.76
C MET A 321 2.21 14.15 10.88
N ASP A 322 2.89 14.14 12.03
CA ASP A 322 4.20 14.79 12.23
C ASP A 322 5.26 14.34 11.18
N ILE A 323 5.12 13.12 10.63
CA ILE A 323 6.02 12.53 9.61
C ILE A 323 5.53 12.82 8.18
N ILE A 324 4.21 12.99 8.00
CA ILE A 324 3.55 13.09 6.68
C ILE A 324 3.33 14.53 6.24
N GLU A 325 2.91 15.43 7.13
CA GLU A 325 2.69 16.86 6.83
C GLU A 325 3.88 17.53 6.12
N PRO A 326 5.16 17.26 6.45
CA PRO A 326 6.32 17.80 5.71
C PRO A 326 6.42 17.35 4.24
N ARG A 327 5.58 16.41 3.80
CA ARG A 327 5.52 15.87 2.43
C ARG A 327 4.21 16.23 1.70
N TYR A 328 3.29 16.96 2.33
CA TYR A 328 2.04 17.43 1.72
C TYR A 328 2.31 18.16 0.38
N GLY A 329 1.52 17.88 -0.65
CA GLY A 329 1.74 18.35 -2.03
C GLY A 329 2.81 17.60 -2.81
N PHE A 330 3.48 16.62 -2.18
CA PHE A 330 4.57 15.85 -2.77
C PHE A 330 4.53 14.37 -2.36
N ILE A 331 3.41 13.87 -1.86
CA ILE A 331 3.26 12.48 -1.41
C ILE A 331 3.21 11.55 -2.62
N THR A 332 4.09 10.55 -2.62
CA THR A 332 4.22 9.54 -3.67
C THR A 332 4.03 8.12 -3.12
N VAL A 333 3.90 7.14 -4.02
CA VAL A 333 3.97 5.71 -3.67
C VAL A 333 5.21 5.39 -2.83
N ARG A 334 6.36 6.01 -3.12
CA ARG A 334 7.61 5.80 -2.36
C ARG A 334 7.53 6.28 -0.91
N ASP A 335 6.85 7.38 -0.66
CA ASP A 335 6.62 7.88 0.70
C ASP A 335 5.77 6.86 1.48
N LEU A 336 4.70 6.33 0.87
CA LEU A 336 3.87 5.27 1.44
C LEU A 336 4.63 3.96 1.69
N MET A 337 5.53 3.55 0.78
CA MET A 337 6.41 2.38 0.99
C MET A 337 7.35 2.57 2.19
N ASN A 338 7.82 3.79 2.43
CA ASN A 338 8.67 4.10 3.59
C ASN A 338 7.83 4.13 4.87
N TRP A 339 6.65 4.76 4.86
CA TRP A 339 5.80 4.86 6.04
C TRP A 339 5.24 3.51 6.48
N SER A 340 4.91 2.60 5.55
CA SER A 340 4.46 1.24 5.86
C SER A 340 5.51 0.41 6.62
N ARG A 341 6.79 0.80 6.55
CA ARG A 341 7.93 0.15 7.20
C ARG A 341 8.28 0.72 8.57
N LEU A 342 7.69 1.85 8.97
CA LEU A 342 7.93 2.46 10.28
C LEU A 342 7.64 1.45 11.38
N ASN A 343 8.53 1.34 12.35
CA ASN A 343 8.42 0.44 13.48
C ASN A 343 8.19 1.23 14.78
N SER A 344 8.05 0.54 15.91
CA SER A 344 7.73 1.17 17.20
C SER A 344 8.80 2.20 17.66
N SER A 345 10.09 2.01 17.33
CA SER A 345 11.13 3.01 17.66
C SER A 345 10.99 4.31 16.89
N ASP A 346 10.48 4.23 15.66
CA ASP A 346 10.35 5.38 14.76
C ASP A 346 9.12 6.23 15.15
N LEU A 347 8.22 5.66 15.95
CA LEU A 347 6.96 6.23 16.42
C LEU A 347 6.92 6.41 17.95
N ASP A 348 8.05 6.75 18.58
CA ASP A 348 8.16 7.06 20.03
C ASP A 348 7.60 5.96 20.97
N GLY A 349 7.76 4.67 20.63
CA GLY A 349 7.20 3.56 21.40
C GLY A 349 5.68 3.40 21.29
N LEU A 350 5.07 4.04 20.29
CA LEU A 350 3.70 3.77 19.83
C LEU A 350 3.70 2.53 18.91
N ARG A 351 2.50 2.17 18.43
CA ARG A 351 2.29 1.03 17.53
C ARG A 351 3.03 1.23 16.19
N GLY A 352 3.77 0.23 15.72
CA GLY A 352 4.46 0.29 14.43
C GLY A 352 3.50 0.20 13.22
N MET A 353 3.96 0.65 12.06
CA MET A 353 3.33 0.33 10.77
C MET A 353 3.66 -1.11 10.34
N CYS A 354 4.92 -1.56 10.45
CA CYS A 354 5.29 -2.97 10.25
C CYS A 354 5.58 -3.66 11.59
N GLU A 355 4.87 -4.75 11.93
CA GLU A 355 4.85 -5.30 13.30
C GLU A 355 5.03 -6.82 13.37
N LYS A 356 6.19 -7.26 13.88
CA LYS A 356 6.59 -8.68 14.06
C LYS A 356 5.59 -9.58 14.81
N ASN A 357 4.65 -9.01 15.56
CA ASN A 357 3.64 -9.79 16.28
C ASN A 357 2.57 -10.37 15.35
N TYR A 358 2.42 -9.82 14.14
CA TYR A 358 1.37 -10.16 13.19
C TYR A 358 1.93 -10.94 12.03
N MET A 359 2.21 -12.23 12.25
CA MET A 359 2.90 -13.16 11.32
C MET A 359 2.37 -13.17 9.87
N PHE A 360 1.16 -12.68 9.61
CA PHE A 360 0.56 -12.65 8.28
C PHE A 360 0.15 -11.24 7.83
N GLU A 361 0.68 -10.20 8.49
CA GLU A 361 0.50 -8.81 8.09
C GLU A 361 0.94 -8.62 6.63
N SER A 362 0.23 -7.86 5.80
CA SER A 362 0.66 -7.50 4.43
C SER A 362 0.33 -6.05 4.13
N ALA A 363 0.93 -5.49 3.08
CA ALA A 363 0.68 -4.11 2.70
C ALA A 363 0.41 -3.98 1.19
N MET A 364 -0.46 -3.05 0.84
CA MET A 364 -0.80 -2.66 -0.52
C MET A 364 -0.87 -1.14 -0.61
N ILE A 365 -0.32 -0.56 -1.67
CA ILE A 365 -0.41 0.87 -1.97
C ILE A 365 -1.10 1.02 -3.32
N TYR A 366 -2.31 1.55 -3.35
CA TYR A 366 -3.02 1.86 -4.57
C TYR A 366 -2.71 3.28 -5.04
N LYS A 367 -2.59 3.44 -6.37
CA LYS A 367 -2.41 4.71 -7.08
C LYS A 367 -3.52 4.84 -8.12
N ILE A 368 -4.38 5.83 -7.94
CA ILE A 368 -5.60 6.01 -8.73
C ILE A 368 -5.46 7.31 -9.55
N PRO A 369 -5.08 7.24 -10.83
CA PRO A 369 -4.90 8.43 -11.66
C PRO A 369 -6.25 9.07 -11.98
N TYR A 370 -6.29 10.40 -12.09
CA TYR A 370 -7.54 11.13 -12.37
C TYR A 370 -8.12 10.77 -13.75
N LYS A 371 -7.24 10.47 -14.71
CA LYS A 371 -7.59 10.05 -16.08
C LYS A 371 -7.23 8.58 -16.30
N ASN A 372 -7.98 7.90 -17.16
CA ASN A 372 -7.73 6.52 -17.59
C ASN A 372 -7.67 5.49 -16.44
N HIS A 373 -8.25 5.79 -15.28
CA HIS A 373 -8.24 4.96 -14.06
C HIS A 373 -8.69 3.50 -14.28
N ARG A 374 -9.59 3.25 -15.24
CA ARG A 374 -10.09 1.90 -15.57
C ARG A 374 -9.01 0.94 -16.08
N ILE A 375 -7.90 1.50 -16.57
CA ILE A 375 -6.75 0.77 -17.11
C ILE A 375 -5.51 1.06 -16.26
N MET A 376 -5.28 2.34 -15.97
CA MET A 376 -4.04 2.87 -15.38
C MET A 376 -4.01 2.87 -13.85
N SER A 377 -5.10 2.53 -13.14
CA SER A 377 -5.03 2.37 -11.68
C SER A 377 -4.10 1.22 -11.34
N SER A 378 -3.13 1.47 -10.47
CA SER A 378 -2.10 0.49 -10.11
C SER A 378 -2.03 0.25 -8.61
N GLY A 379 -1.42 -0.87 -8.25
CA GLY A 379 -1.23 -1.32 -6.89
C GLY A 379 0.19 -1.81 -6.67
N TRP A 380 0.78 -1.48 -5.53
CA TRP A 380 2.10 -1.95 -5.12
C TRP A 380 1.95 -2.88 -3.91
N PHE A 381 2.23 -4.17 -4.09
CA PHE A 381 2.00 -5.22 -3.08
C PHE A 381 3.29 -5.65 -2.39
N ALA A 382 3.28 -5.72 -1.06
CA ALA A 382 4.31 -6.36 -0.25
C ALA A 382 3.78 -7.64 0.42
N ALA A 383 4.28 -8.79 -0.04
CA ALA A 383 3.80 -10.11 0.37
C ALA A 383 4.33 -10.51 1.75
N ASN A 384 3.46 -10.50 2.77
CA ASN A 384 3.79 -10.73 4.18
C ASN A 384 4.88 -9.78 4.74
N HIS A 385 4.49 -8.69 5.39
CA HIS A 385 5.31 -7.62 5.98
C HIS A 385 6.11 -6.77 4.97
N ALA A 386 5.77 -5.48 4.89
CA ALA A 386 6.50 -4.49 4.08
C ALA A 386 7.98 -4.35 4.46
N CYS A 387 8.34 -4.70 5.70
CA CYS A 387 9.70 -4.62 6.22
C CYS A 387 10.61 -5.83 5.91
N SER A 388 10.09 -6.83 5.18
CA SER A 388 10.86 -8.00 4.72
C SER A 388 10.53 -8.42 3.28
N SER A 389 9.78 -7.59 2.55
CA SER A 389 9.41 -7.81 1.14
C SER A 389 9.84 -6.62 0.27
N ILE A 390 10.02 -6.90 -1.02
CA ILE A 390 10.06 -5.92 -2.10
C ILE A 390 8.63 -5.67 -2.58
N TYR A 391 8.23 -4.41 -2.67
CA TYR A 391 6.97 -4.01 -3.29
C TYR A 391 6.98 -4.28 -4.79
N ILE A 392 5.97 -5.02 -5.28
CA ILE A 392 5.79 -5.33 -6.71
C ILE A 392 4.57 -4.60 -7.28
N PRO A 393 4.61 -4.15 -8.55
CA PRO A 393 3.46 -3.55 -9.21
C PRO A 393 2.44 -4.59 -9.70
N VAL A 394 1.18 -4.18 -9.75
CA VAL A 394 0.07 -4.77 -10.52
C VAL A 394 -0.79 -3.64 -11.06
N HIS A 395 -1.24 -3.70 -12.31
CA HIS A 395 -2.23 -2.78 -12.87
C HIS A 395 -3.62 -3.40 -12.86
N ILE A 396 -4.66 -2.58 -12.69
CA ILE A 396 -6.04 -3.07 -12.72
C ILE A 396 -6.39 -3.73 -14.05
N CYS A 397 -5.69 -3.40 -15.14
CA CYS A 397 -5.83 -4.03 -16.45
C CYS A 397 -5.09 -5.37 -16.61
N ASP A 398 -4.30 -5.85 -15.64
CA ASP A 398 -3.49 -7.07 -15.78
C ASP A 398 -4.29 -8.32 -16.17
N THR A 399 -3.81 -9.11 -17.12
CA THR A 399 -4.47 -10.37 -17.52
C THR A 399 -4.05 -11.58 -16.67
N LYS A 400 -2.92 -11.47 -15.96
CA LYS A 400 -2.29 -12.54 -15.17
C LYS A 400 -1.39 -11.92 -14.10
N ILE A 401 -1.21 -12.63 -12.99
CA ILE A 401 -0.25 -12.29 -11.92
C ILE A 401 0.81 -13.38 -11.85
N TYR A 402 2.04 -13.05 -11.50
CA TYR A 402 3.13 -14.01 -11.38
C TYR A 402 2.82 -15.03 -10.27
N LYS A 403 2.76 -16.31 -10.65
CA LYS A 403 2.23 -17.42 -9.84
C LYS A 403 2.70 -17.46 -8.36
N PRO A 404 3.96 -17.16 -8.00
CA PRO A 404 4.42 -17.10 -6.61
C PRO A 404 3.66 -16.13 -5.69
N TYR A 405 3.09 -15.05 -6.23
CA TYR A 405 2.25 -14.09 -5.50
C TYR A 405 0.78 -14.55 -5.38
N MET A 406 0.34 -15.52 -6.20
CA MET A 406 -0.97 -16.18 -6.09
C MET A 406 -0.93 -17.45 -5.22
N SER A 407 0.21 -18.14 -5.17
CA SER A 407 0.39 -19.41 -4.43
C SER A 407 0.76 -19.21 -2.95
N GLY A 408 1.19 -17.99 -2.59
CA GLY A 408 1.76 -17.66 -1.28
C GLY A 408 3.23 -18.05 -1.14
N GLU A 409 3.95 -18.32 -2.23
CA GLU A 409 5.38 -18.62 -2.21
C GLU A 409 6.21 -17.37 -1.85
N ALA A 410 5.90 -16.22 -2.46
CA ALA A 410 6.53 -14.93 -2.11
C ALA A 410 6.32 -14.60 -0.61
N ALA A 411 5.09 -14.80 -0.12
CA ALA A 411 4.74 -14.63 1.28
C ALA A 411 5.53 -15.55 2.24
N LYS A 412 5.95 -16.74 1.82
CA LYS A 412 6.84 -17.61 2.62
C LYS A 412 8.28 -17.08 2.65
N ILE A 413 8.79 -16.66 1.50
CA ILE A 413 10.15 -16.11 1.35
C ILE A 413 10.32 -14.88 2.24
N SER A 414 9.38 -13.94 2.20
CA SER A 414 9.42 -12.76 3.09
C SER A 414 9.37 -13.14 4.58
N LEU A 415 8.58 -14.15 4.99
CA LEU A 415 8.59 -14.62 6.39
C LEU A 415 9.92 -15.26 6.80
N GLU A 416 10.57 -15.99 5.89
CA GLU A 416 11.92 -16.53 6.12
C GLU A 416 12.95 -15.40 6.27
N LEU A 417 12.85 -14.36 5.44
CA LEU A 417 13.68 -13.16 5.54
C LEU A 417 13.43 -12.40 6.85
N LEU A 418 12.18 -12.18 7.26
CA LEU A 418 11.85 -11.51 8.54
C LEU A 418 12.37 -12.30 9.74
N LYS A 419 12.22 -13.63 9.72
CA LYS A 419 12.74 -14.52 10.77
C LYS A 419 14.26 -14.46 10.87
N THR A 420 14.94 -14.35 9.73
CA THR A 420 16.41 -14.47 9.65
C THR A 420 17.14 -13.15 9.82
N TYR A 421 16.58 -12.05 9.33
CA TYR A 421 17.19 -10.71 9.36
C TYR A 421 16.50 -9.76 10.36
N GLY A 422 15.20 -9.94 10.63
CA GLY A 422 14.40 -8.97 11.37
C GLY A 422 14.26 -7.64 10.64
N TYR A 423 14.12 -6.53 11.38
CA TYR A 423 14.09 -5.17 10.85
C TYR A 423 15.51 -4.70 10.43
N ASN A 424 16.15 -5.41 9.50
CA ASN A 424 17.54 -5.16 9.15
C ASN A 424 17.70 -4.02 8.13
N GLN A 425 18.42 -2.96 8.50
CA GLN A 425 18.70 -1.84 7.60
C GLN A 425 19.47 -2.23 6.32
N LYS A 426 20.31 -3.28 6.34
CA LYS A 426 21.01 -3.75 5.11
C LYS A 426 20.04 -4.41 4.13
N LEU A 427 19.10 -5.22 4.63
CA LEU A 427 18.06 -5.83 3.79
C LEU A 427 17.17 -4.73 3.19
N MET A 428 16.70 -3.80 4.03
CA MET A 428 15.79 -2.74 3.61
C MET A 428 16.42 -1.73 2.66
N SER A 429 17.70 -1.38 2.83
CA SER A 429 18.41 -0.52 1.86
C SER A 429 18.62 -1.22 0.50
N SER A 430 18.76 -2.55 0.48
CA SER A 430 18.79 -3.32 -0.78
C SER A 430 17.43 -3.35 -1.46
N PHE A 431 16.35 -3.59 -0.71
CA PHE A 431 14.99 -3.68 -1.25
C PHE A 431 14.51 -2.32 -1.75
N SER A 432 14.76 -1.25 -1.00
CA SER A 432 14.49 0.12 -1.46
C SER A 432 15.22 0.47 -2.77
N ARG A 433 16.44 -0.04 -3.02
CA ARG A 433 17.11 0.15 -4.32
C ARG A 433 16.38 -0.53 -5.46
N THR A 434 15.95 -1.78 -5.26
CA THR A 434 15.13 -2.53 -6.23
C THR A 434 13.85 -1.77 -6.55
N GLU A 435 13.16 -1.28 -5.52
CA GLU A 435 11.91 -0.51 -5.66
C GLU A 435 12.13 0.84 -6.35
N ASN A 436 13.24 1.53 -6.10
CA ASN A 436 13.56 2.78 -6.80
C ASN A 436 13.76 2.54 -8.30
N VAL A 437 14.38 1.42 -8.68
CA VAL A 437 14.52 1.02 -10.08
C VAL A 437 13.13 0.73 -10.67
N PHE A 438 12.32 -0.11 -10.00
CA PHE A 438 10.96 -0.44 -10.47
C PHE A 438 10.07 0.80 -10.61
N LEU A 439 10.08 1.72 -9.64
CA LEU A 439 9.35 2.99 -9.72
C LEU A 439 9.84 3.87 -10.88
N ASN A 440 11.14 3.89 -11.16
CA ASN A 440 11.72 4.64 -12.28
C ASN A 440 11.32 4.05 -13.64
N GLU A 441 11.45 2.74 -13.82
CA GLU A 441 11.05 2.08 -15.06
C GLU A 441 9.53 2.14 -15.25
N MET A 442 8.76 1.88 -14.19
CA MET A 442 7.29 1.89 -14.26
C MET A 442 6.75 3.27 -14.63
N LYS A 443 7.34 4.35 -14.11
CA LYS A 443 6.97 5.71 -14.51
C LYS A 443 7.06 5.89 -16.04
N ASN A 444 8.16 5.44 -16.67
CA ASN A 444 8.36 5.59 -18.12
C ASN A 444 7.33 4.74 -18.91
N ILE A 445 6.98 3.56 -18.39
CA ILE A 445 5.99 2.67 -18.99
C ILE A 445 4.56 3.22 -18.81
N GLU A 446 4.20 3.77 -17.65
CA GLU A 446 2.93 4.45 -17.41
C GLU A 446 2.78 5.69 -18.31
N GLU A 447 3.84 6.48 -18.51
CA GLU A 447 3.86 7.62 -19.45
C GLU A 447 3.66 7.15 -20.91
N LEU A 448 4.34 6.09 -21.32
CA LEU A 448 4.13 5.47 -22.65
C LEU A 448 2.70 4.94 -22.79
N ALA A 449 2.18 4.24 -21.79
CA ALA A 449 0.82 3.70 -21.78
C ALA A 449 -0.21 4.82 -21.88
N ALA A 450 -0.06 5.93 -21.14
CA ALA A 450 -0.92 7.10 -21.23
C ALA A 450 -0.94 7.73 -22.64
N VAL A 451 0.19 7.74 -23.35
CA VAL A 451 0.32 8.15 -24.77
C VAL A 451 -0.31 7.14 -25.75
N LEU A 452 -0.52 5.89 -25.34
CA LEU A 452 -1.18 4.85 -26.14
C LEU A 452 -2.70 4.76 -25.89
N VAL A 453 -3.18 5.17 -24.70
CA VAL A 453 -4.62 5.32 -24.42
C VAL A 453 -5.18 6.46 -25.28
N ASP A 454 -6.32 6.21 -25.90
CA ASP A 454 -7.13 7.19 -26.63
C ASP A 454 -8.36 7.53 -25.77
N ASP A 455 -8.78 8.80 -25.73
CA ASP A 455 -10.04 9.20 -25.07
C ASP A 455 -11.27 8.47 -25.68
N LYS A 456 -11.12 7.94 -26.90
CA LYS A 456 -12.07 7.02 -27.52
C LYS A 456 -11.73 5.58 -27.13
N HIS A 457 -12.55 5.00 -26.25
CA HIS A 457 -12.53 3.59 -25.85
C HIS A 457 -12.46 2.61 -27.04
N ASP A 458 -11.25 2.27 -27.46
CA ASP A 458 -10.94 1.29 -28.51
C ASP A 458 -10.40 0.03 -27.83
N GLU A 459 -11.26 -0.98 -27.70
CA GLU A 459 -10.94 -2.27 -27.04
C GLU A 459 -9.63 -2.90 -27.54
N LYS A 460 -9.25 -2.68 -28.81
CA LYS A 460 -7.99 -3.21 -29.37
C LYS A 460 -6.76 -2.44 -28.91
N LYS A 461 -6.89 -1.16 -28.58
CA LYS A 461 -5.82 -0.39 -27.91
C LYS A 461 -5.75 -0.75 -26.44
N GLU A 462 -6.89 -0.79 -25.75
CA GLU A 462 -6.97 -1.16 -24.33
C GLU A 462 -6.37 -2.56 -24.08
N SER A 463 -6.65 -3.54 -24.95
CA SER A 463 -6.02 -4.88 -24.89
C SER A 463 -4.50 -4.83 -25.00
N LYS A 464 -3.93 -4.03 -25.91
CA LYS A 464 -2.46 -3.92 -26.07
C LYS A 464 -1.79 -3.24 -24.87
N ILE A 465 -2.49 -2.30 -24.24
CA ILE A 465 -2.01 -1.60 -23.03
C ILE A 465 -2.08 -2.54 -21.83
N SER A 466 -3.16 -3.34 -21.75
CA SER A 466 -3.29 -4.45 -20.80
C SER A 466 -2.16 -5.47 -20.96
N ASP A 467 -1.87 -5.93 -22.19
CA ASP A 467 -0.76 -6.85 -22.46
C ASP A 467 0.60 -6.23 -22.07
N LEU A 468 0.89 -5.00 -22.51
CA LEU A 468 2.10 -4.24 -22.17
C LEU A 468 2.34 -4.16 -20.65
N LEU A 469 1.34 -3.68 -19.90
CA LEU A 469 1.46 -3.48 -18.45
C LEU A 469 1.59 -4.84 -17.74
N THR A 470 0.80 -5.84 -18.14
CA THR A 470 0.91 -7.20 -17.59
C THR A 470 2.31 -7.79 -17.79
N THR A 471 2.90 -7.59 -18.97
CA THR A 471 4.24 -8.10 -19.31
C THR A 471 5.32 -7.45 -18.45
N ILE A 472 5.26 -6.13 -18.26
CA ILE A 472 6.21 -5.40 -17.41
C ILE A 472 6.03 -5.78 -15.93
N ASP A 473 4.80 -5.84 -15.42
CA ASP A 473 4.50 -6.15 -14.02
C ASP A 473 4.94 -7.56 -13.64
N ILE A 474 4.66 -8.56 -14.47
CA ILE A 474 5.17 -9.93 -14.26
C ILE A 474 6.70 -9.97 -14.32
N GLY A 475 7.31 -9.17 -15.19
CA GLY A 475 8.76 -8.98 -15.23
C GLY A 475 9.31 -8.52 -13.88
N MET A 476 8.77 -7.43 -13.33
CA MET A 476 9.16 -6.89 -12.02
C MET A 476 8.86 -7.86 -10.88
N GLN A 477 7.71 -8.53 -10.89
CA GLN A 477 7.32 -9.55 -9.92
C GLN A 477 8.33 -10.73 -9.89
N LYS A 478 8.77 -11.22 -11.06
CA LYS A 478 9.79 -12.27 -11.14
C LYS A 478 11.14 -11.79 -10.58
N GLN A 479 11.55 -10.57 -10.94
CA GLN A 479 12.83 -9.98 -10.51
C GLN A 479 12.87 -9.70 -8.99
N ALA A 480 11.76 -9.27 -8.41
CA ALA A 480 11.59 -9.10 -6.97
C ALA A 480 11.81 -10.43 -6.23
N LEU A 481 11.07 -11.47 -6.62
CA LEU A 481 11.16 -12.79 -6.00
C LEU A 481 12.58 -13.36 -6.09
N LEU A 482 13.24 -13.24 -7.24
CA LEU A 482 14.63 -13.69 -7.41
C LEU A 482 15.59 -12.91 -6.50
N THR A 483 15.38 -11.60 -6.35
CA THR A 483 16.17 -10.76 -5.43
C THR A 483 15.97 -11.21 -3.98
N GLU A 484 14.73 -11.44 -3.54
CA GLU A 484 14.44 -11.96 -2.20
C GLU A 484 15.05 -13.35 -1.98
N GLN A 485 14.99 -14.24 -2.99
CA GLN A 485 15.62 -15.57 -2.95
C GLN A 485 17.15 -15.49 -2.84
N ILE A 486 17.82 -14.55 -3.50
CA ILE A 486 19.27 -14.32 -3.33
C ILE A 486 19.60 -13.99 -1.87
N TRP A 487 18.76 -13.21 -1.18
CA TRP A 487 18.93 -12.92 0.25
C TRP A 487 18.65 -14.16 1.11
N VAL A 488 17.67 -14.99 0.77
CA VAL A 488 17.42 -16.28 1.46
C VAL A 488 18.61 -17.23 1.33
N GLU A 489 19.17 -17.43 0.13
CA GLU A 489 20.34 -18.31 -0.06
C GLU A 489 21.59 -17.74 0.65
N THR A 490 21.86 -16.44 0.52
CA THR A 490 22.94 -15.76 1.26
C THR A 490 22.76 -15.91 2.78
N SER A 491 21.53 -16.09 3.26
CA SER A 491 21.25 -16.22 4.68
C SER A 491 21.77 -17.53 5.28
N LYS A 492 21.84 -18.60 4.48
CA LYS A 492 22.21 -19.98 4.88
C LYS A 492 23.72 -20.18 5.00
N MET A 493 24.51 -19.23 4.51
CA MET A 493 25.97 -19.37 4.35
C MET A 493 26.77 -19.06 5.63
N PRO A 494 28.02 -19.60 5.75
CA PRO A 494 28.92 -19.29 6.86
C PRO A 494 29.15 -17.79 7.04
N ARG A 495 29.26 -17.35 8.30
CA ARG A 495 29.23 -15.92 8.70
C ARG A 495 30.20 -15.02 7.91
N GLU A 496 31.42 -15.49 7.65
CA GLU A 496 32.46 -14.73 6.95
C GLU A 496 32.13 -14.57 5.45
N LYS A 497 31.76 -15.67 4.80
CA LYS A 497 31.30 -15.71 3.39
C LYS A 497 30.07 -14.82 3.21
N LYS A 498 29.08 -14.98 4.09
CA LYS A 498 27.83 -14.22 4.16
C LYS A 498 28.04 -12.70 4.21
N GLN A 499 29.00 -12.18 4.98
CA GLN A 499 29.22 -10.73 5.03
C GLN A 499 29.84 -10.21 3.73
N ARG A 500 30.86 -10.88 3.17
CA ARG A 500 31.44 -10.51 1.85
C ARG A 500 30.37 -10.47 0.77
N MET A 501 29.46 -11.44 0.78
CA MET A 501 28.38 -11.54 -0.20
C MET A 501 27.31 -10.48 -0.02
N ILE A 502 26.87 -10.20 1.22
CA ILE A 502 25.97 -9.08 1.53
C ILE A 502 26.50 -7.77 0.94
N ASP A 503 27.82 -7.55 0.96
CA ASP A 503 28.43 -6.34 0.43
C ASP A 503 28.46 -6.27 -1.12
N VAL A 504 28.34 -7.40 -1.81
CA VAL A 504 28.12 -7.46 -3.27
C VAL A 504 26.62 -7.35 -3.60
N ILE A 505 25.78 -8.25 -3.06
CA ILE A 505 24.37 -8.37 -3.48
C ILE A 505 23.53 -7.11 -3.19
N LYS A 506 23.87 -6.33 -2.15
CA LYS A 506 23.16 -5.08 -1.82
C LYS A 506 23.27 -4.01 -2.92
N ASN A 507 24.21 -4.17 -3.86
CA ASN A 507 24.56 -3.22 -4.90
C ASN A 507 24.17 -3.68 -6.32
N ILE A 508 23.46 -4.81 -6.51
CA ILE A 508 23.10 -5.29 -7.86
C ILE A 508 22.05 -4.42 -8.55
N TRP A 509 21.24 -3.70 -7.77
CA TRP A 509 20.24 -2.75 -8.25
C TRP A 509 20.77 -1.31 -8.13
N SER A 510 20.67 -0.57 -9.22
CA SER A 510 21.24 0.77 -9.40
C SER A 510 20.14 1.84 -9.49
N LYS A 511 20.22 2.78 -10.44
CA LYS A 511 19.20 3.84 -10.67
C LYS A 511 18.08 3.42 -11.62
N ASN A 512 18.41 2.64 -12.64
CA ASN A 512 17.55 2.21 -13.74
C ASN A 512 18.03 0.83 -14.24
N TYR A 513 17.32 0.20 -15.19
CA TYR A 513 17.72 -1.11 -15.70
C TYR A 513 19.07 -1.11 -16.43
N SER A 514 19.38 -0.13 -17.28
CA SER A 514 20.69 -0.05 -17.96
C SER A 514 21.86 -0.15 -16.98
N LEU A 515 21.86 0.70 -15.94
CA LEU A 515 22.92 0.72 -14.93
C LEU A 515 22.84 -0.48 -13.97
N SER A 516 21.66 -1.08 -13.80
CA SER A 516 21.51 -2.29 -12.98
C SER A 516 22.11 -3.51 -13.67
N LEU A 517 21.96 -3.63 -15.00
CA LEU A 517 22.60 -4.69 -15.79
C LEU A 517 24.14 -4.63 -15.69
N GLU A 518 24.72 -3.43 -15.79
CA GLU A 518 26.16 -3.20 -15.58
C GLU A 518 26.60 -3.61 -14.15
N THR A 519 25.81 -3.28 -13.11
CA THR A 519 26.14 -3.67 -11.73
C THR A 519 25.94 -5.16 -11.46
N MET A 520 24.99 -5.82 -12.12
CA MET A 520 24.76 -7.27 -12.03
C MET A 520 25.86 -8.08 -12.71
N GLU A 521 26.35 -7.63 -13.87
CA GLU A 521 27.55 -8.18 -14.51
C GLU A 521 28.77 -8.08 -13.57
N ASN A 522 29.06 -6.87 -13.06
CA ASN A 522 30.16 -6.65 -12.13
C ASN A 522 30.03 -7.45 -10.83
N ALA A 523 28.80 -7.66 -10.33
CA ALA A 523 28.53 -8.51 -9.17
C ALA A 523 28.78 -9.99 -9.49
N THR A 524 28.43 -10.44 -10.68
CA THR A 524 28.61 -11.83 -11.14
C THR A 524 30.07 -12.25 -11.09
N TYR A 525 30.99 -11.45 -11.64
CA TYR A 525 32.43 -11.73 -11.58
C TYR A 525 32.95 -11.79 -10.14
N LYS A 526 32.60 -10.79 -9.31
CA LYS A 526 33.01 -10.74 -7.90
C LYS A 526 32.47 -11.90 -7.07
N LEU A 527 31.32 -12.45 -7.45
CA LEU A 527 30.75 -13.62 -6.80
C LEU A 527 31.44 -14.92 -7.26
N MET A 528 31.93 -15.02 -8.49
CA MET A 528 32.73 -16.17 -8.93
C MET A 528 34.08 -16.28 -8.21
N GLU A 529 34.63 -15.17 -7.70
CA GLU A 529 35.81 -15.17 -6.81
C GLU A 529 35.49 -15.57 -5.35
N ILE A 530 34.20 -15.71 -5.01
CA ILE A 530 33.72 -15.97 -3.64
C ILE A 530 33.06 -17.35 -3.54
N LEU A 531 32.33 -17.80 -4.56
CA LEU A 531 31.45 -18.96 -4.53
C LEU A 531 32.16 -20.21 -5.08
N ASP A 532 31.92 -21.35 -4.44
CA ASP A 532 32.44 -22.67 -4.85
C ASP A 532 31.30 -23.68 -4.86
N GLY A 533 31.30 -24.62 -5.81
CA GLY A 533 30.31 -25.70 -5.86
C GLY A 533 28.86 -25.22 -5.91
N ASP A 534 28.02 -25.75 -5.02
CA ASP A 534 26.57 -25.50 -4.98
C ASP A 534 26.19 -24.04 -4.67
N ASP A 535 27.12 -23.23 -4.14
CA ASP A 535 26.89 -21.81 -3.85
C ASP A 535 26.65 -20.97 -5.13
N ALA A 536 26.96 -21.52 -6.32
CA ALA A 536 26.75 -20.89 -7.63
C ALA A 536 25.29 -20.49 -7.92
N ILE A 537 24.30 -21.07 -7.21
CA ILE A 537 22.87 -20.76 -7.37
C ILE A 537 22.54 -19.26 -7.24
N ILE A 538 23.35 -18.47 -6.53
CA ILE A 538 23.16 -17.01 -6.43
C ILE A 538 23.57 -16.28 -7.71
N VAL A 539 24.61 -16.75 -8.40
CA VAL A 539 24.97 -16.26 -9.74
C VAL A 539 23.86 -16.61 -10.74
N ASP A 540 23.36 -17.84 -10.70
CA ASP A 540 22.27 -18.28 -11.59
C ASP A 540 21.02 -17.39 -11.39
N LYS A 541 20.68 -17.02 -10.16
CA LYS A 541 19.58 -16.10 -9.86
C LYS A 541 19.82 -14.66 -10.34
N ILE A 542 21.07 -14.18 -10.34
CA ILE A 542 21.41 -12.86 -10.92
C ILE A 542 21.27 -12.90 -12.45
N ILE A 543 21.69 -13.99 -13.08
CA ILE A 543 21.50 -14.22 -14.52
C ILE A 543 20.01 -14.31 -14.86
N ASP A 544 19.20 -15.02 -14.07
CA ASP A 544 17.74 -15.06 -14.22
C ASP A 544 17.07 -13.69 -14.12
N ILE A 545 17.60 -12.77 -13.28
CA ILE A 545 17.14 -11.37 -13.21
C ILE A 545 17.50 -10.63 -14.51
N ILE A 546 18.74 -10.72 -14.98
CA ILE A 546 19.21 -10.11 -16.25
C ILE A 546 18.34 -10.60 -17.42
N LEU A 547 18.14 -11.92 -17.55
CA LEU A 547 17.32 -12.52 -18.59
C LEU A 547 15.86 -12.07 -18.47
N SER A 548 15.32 -11.97 -17.25
CA SER A 548 13.97 -11.45 -17.02
C SER A 548 13.81 -10.00 -17.45
N ILE A 549 14.79 -9.13 -17.16
CA ILE A 549 14.80 -7.72 -17.59
C ILE A 549 14.75 -7.65 -19.11
N CYS A 550 15.70 -8.29 -19.80
CA CYS A 550 15.80 -8.22 -21.25
C CYS A 550 14.55 -8.79 -21.93
N ARG A 551 14.05 -9.95 -21.46
CA ARG A 551 12.87 -10.60 -22.05
C ARG A 551 11.60 -9.76 -21.89
N SER A 552 11.37 -9.20 -20.70
CA SER A 552 10.17 -8.39 -20.45
C SER A 552 10.13 -7.13 -21.34
N TRP A 553 11.27 -6.50 -21.63
CA TRP A 553 11.32 -5.34 -22.52
C TRP A 553 11.11 -5.71 -24.00
N ILE A 554 11.62 -6.87 -24.45
CA ILE A 554 11.37 -7.40 -25.79
C ILE A 554 9.88 -7.69 -25.97
N ASP A 555 9.28 -8.40 -25.02
CA ASP A 555 7.86 -8.79 -25.08
C ASP A 555 6.97 -7.53 -25.00
N ALA A 556 7.26 -6.58 -24.09
CA ALA A 556 6.56 -5.30 -24.01
C ALA A 556 6.60 -4.49 -25.32
N ALA A 557 7.75 -4.42 -25.99
CA ALA A 557 7.88 -3.75 -27.28
C ALA A 557 7.06 -4.46 -28.39
N LYS A 558 6.97 -5.79 -28.32
CA LYS A 558 6.19 -6.63 -29.23
C LYS A 558 4.69 -6.52 -28.99
N ASP A 559 4.24 -6.39 -27.76
CA ASP A 559 2.82 -6.22 -27.38
C ASP A 559 2.22 -4.94 -27.99
N ILE A 560 3.01 -3.86 -28.03
CA ILE A 560 2.63 -2.62 -28.74
C ILE A 560 2.92 -2.64 -30.26
N GLY A 561 3.39 -3.77 -30.81
CA GLY A 561 3.57 -4.01 -32.24
C GLY A 561 4.89 -3.52 -32.86
N LYS A 562 5.96 -3.33 -32.07
CA LYS A 562 7.29 -2.97 -32.61
C LYS A 562 8.00 -4.19 -33.20
N ASN A 563 8.88 -3.94 -34.18
CA ASN A 563 9.74 -4.99 -34.75
C ASN A 563 10.95 -5.25 -33.84
N VAL A 564 10.91 -6.36 -33.10
CA VAL A 564 11.93 -6.73 -32.10
C VAL A 564 12.99 -7.72 -32.61
N LEU A 565 13.03 -8.04 -33.90
CA LEU A 565 13.88 -9.12 -34.46
C LEU A 565 15.38 -8.99 -34.11
N SER A 566 15.93 -7.77 -34.06
CA SER A 566 17.32 -7.54 -33.66
C SER A 566 17.52 -7.77 -32.15
N ALA A 567 16.58 -7.33 -31.31
CA ALA A 567 16.65 -7.50 -29.87
C ALA A 567 16.51 -8.99 -29.48
N GLU A 568 15.56 -9.71 -30.09
CA GLU A 568 15.41 -11.17 -29.97
C GLU A 568 16.70 -11.91 -30.37
N ARG A 569 17.29 -11.56 -31.52
CA ARG A 569 18.55 -12.20 -31.97
C ARG A 569 19.68 -12.01 -30.97
N ASN A 570 19.85 -10.78 -30.45
CA ASN A 570 20.85 -10.51 -29.42
C ASN A 570 20.53 -11.25 -28.11
N TYR A 571 19.26 -11.34 -27.71
CA TYR A 571 18.84 -12.10 -26.54
C TYR A 571 19.18 -13.58 -26.65
N CYS A 572 18.85 -14.23 -27.77
CA CYS A 572 19.15 -15.65 -27.98
C CYS A 572 20.65 -15.96 -27.99
N ILE A 573 21.48 -15.09 -28.58
CA ILE A 573 22.95 -15.24 -28.56
C ILE A 573 23.47 -15.05 -27.12
N GLY A 574 22.98 -14.03 -26.41
CA GLY A 574 23.36 -13.77 -25.03
C GLY A 574 23.00 -14.92 -24.09
N LEU A 575 21.80 -15.49 -24.24
CA LEU A 575 21.32 -16.67 -23.50
C LEU A 575 22.22 -17.88 -23.70
N ASP A 576 22.47 -18.27 -24.97
CA ASP A 576 23.34 -19.40 -25.33
C ASP A 576 24.78 -19.25 -24.76
N LEU A 577 25.29 -18.02 -24.71
CA LEU A 577 26.61 -17.73 -24.14
C LEU A 577 26.62 -17.80 -22.62
N VAL A 578 25.63 -17.26 -21.90
CA VAL A 578 25.59 -17.36 -20.43
C VAL A 578 25.30 -18.79 -19.95
N GLU A 579 24.50 -19.57 -20.68
CA GLU A 579 24.30 -21.00 -20.43
C GLU A 579 25.61 -21.80 -20.58
N LYS A 580 26.48 -21.39 -21.52
CA LYS A 580 27.85 -21.92 -21.70
C LYS A 580 28.87 -21.31 -20.73
N LYS A 581 28.44 -20.49 -19.77
CA LYS A 581 29.28 -19.77 -18.79
C LYS A 581 30.27 -18.78 -19.43
N MET A 582 30.00 -18.34 -20.66
CA MET A 582 30.76 -17.30 -21.37
C MET A 582 30.17 -15.91 -21.04
N TYR A 583 30.31 -15.50 -19.78
CA TYR A 583 29.53 -14.39 -19.22
C TYR A 583 29.81 -13.03 -19.86
N GLU A 584 31.06 -12.65 -20.10
CA GLU A 584 31.42 -11.36 -20.72
C GLU A 584 30.76 -11.12 -22.10
N PRO A 585 30.96 -11.98 -23.12
CA PRO A 585 30.25 -11.79 -24.39
C PRO A 585 28.74 -12.00 -24.22
N GLY A 586 28.30 -12.87 -23.32
CA GLY A 586 26.87 -13.08 -23.04
C GLY A 586 26.17 -11.81 -22.53
N PHE A 587 26.78 -11.10 -21.58
CA PHE A 587 26.27 -9.85 -21.03
C PHE A 587 26.31 -8.71 -22.04
N GLU A 588 27.34 -8.61 -22.89
CA GLU A 588 27.37 -7.62 -23.98
C GLU A 588 26.14 -7.76 -24.89
N TYR A 589 25.81 -8.99 -25.32
CA TYR A 589 24.64 -9.28 -26.14
C TYR A 589 23.32 -9.00 -25.40
N LEU A 590 23.22 -9.31 -24.11
CA LEU A 590 22.02 -9.06 -23.31
C LEU A 590 21.78 -7.55 -23.08
N GLN A 591 22.82 -6.78 -22.73
CA GLN A 591 22.75 -5.32 -22.62
C GLN A 591 22.44 -4.65 -23.95
N LYS A 592 22.94 -5.19 -25.07
CA LYS A 592 22.59 -4.72 -26.42
C LYS A 592 21.13 -5.01 -26.77
N SER A 593 20.62 -6.19 -26.39
CA SER A 593 19.21 -6.55 -26.54
C SER A 593 18.30 -5.60 -25.76
N PHE A 594 18.60 -5.36 -24.47
CA PHE A 594 17.86 -4.41 -23.63
C PHE A 594 17.84 -2.99 -24.20
N ARG A 595 19.00 -2.45 -24.63
CA ARG A 595 19.07 -1.11 -25.23
C ARG A 595 18.17 -1.01 -26.45
N GLN A 596 18.23 -1.99 -27.36
CA GLN A 596 17.41 -1.98 -28.58
C GLN A 596 15.90 -2.06 -28.30
N SER A 597 15.45 -2.88 -27.34
CA SER A 597 14.03 -2.95 -26.98
C SER A 597 13.57 -1.70 -26.20
N ASN A 598 14.41 -1.14 -25.34
CA ASN A 598 14.15 0.13 -24.68
C ASN A 598 14.00 1.30 -25.67
N ASP A 599 14.88 1.41 -26.66
CA ASP A 599 14.78 2.46 -27.69
C ASP A 599 13.47 2.33 -28.51
N LEU A 600 13.04 1.10 -28.82
CA LEU A 600 11.77 0.85 -29.51
C LEU A 600 10.53 1.31 -28.72
N LEU A 601 10.56 1.19 -27.39
CA LEU A 601 9.53 1.70 -26.48
C LEU A 601 9.60 3.23 -26.37
N MET A 602 10.76 3.77 -26.03
CA MET A 602 10.92 5.17 -25.62
C MET A 602 10.90 6.17 -26.78
N ASN A 603 11.30 5.79 -28.00
CA ASN A 603 11.30 6.71 -29.16
C ASN A 603 9.91 7.35 -29.42
N LYS A 604 8.81 6.65 -29.09
CA LYS A 604 7.46 7.21 -29.29
C LYS A 604 7.18 8.43 -28.39
N ILE A 605 7.75 8.47 -27.18
CA ILE A 605 7.60 9.60 -26.25
C ILE A 605 8.25 10.86 -26.83
N TYR A 606 9.44 10.71 -27.41
CA TYR A 606 10.18 11.83 -28.02
C TYR A 606 9.52 12.38 -29.29
N ASP A 607 8.98 11.51 -30.16
CA ASP A 607 8.29 11.94 -31.39
C ASP A 607 7.07 12.84 -31.10
N GLU A 608 6.25 12.49 -30.09
CA GLU A 608 5.06 13.26 -29.74
C GLU A 608 5.37 14.52 -28.91
N GLN A 609 6.33 14.48 -27.98
CA GLN A 609 6.77 15.69 -27.26
C GLN A 609 7.37 16.75 -28.19
N THR A 610 8.17 16.33 -29.18
CA THR A 610 8.71 17.24 -30.20
C THR A 610 7.60 17.87 -31.04
N SER A 611 6.56 17.09 -31.37
CA SER A 611 5.39 17.54 -32.13
C SER A 611 4.53 18.55 -31.34
N GLN A 612 4.25 18.29 -30.07
CA GLN A 612 3.49 19.20 -29.21
C GLN A 612 4.26 20.50 -28.90
N GLY A 613 5.58 20.42 -28.69
CA GLY A 613 6.42 21.61 -28.50
C GLY A 613 6.40 22.55 -29.72
N TYR A 614 6.37 22.00 -30.94
CA TYR A 614 6.28 22.79 -32.16
C TYR A 614 4.92 23.50 -32.32
N ILE A 615 3.83 22.83 -31.96
CA ILE A 615 2.46 23.38 -32.01
C ILE A 615 2.26 24.47 -30.94
N ARG A 616 2.80 24.28 -29.73
CA ARG A 616 2.61 25.24 -28.63
C ARG A 616 3.34 26.55 -28.87
N ASN A 617 4.60 26.49 -29.31
CA ASN A 617 5.38 27.69 -29.63
C ASN A 617 4.80 28.46 -30.83
N THR A 618 4.32 27.76 -31.86
CA THR A 618 3.67 28.44 -33.02
C THR A 618 2.31 29.04 -32.66
N GLY A 619 1.56 28.46 -31.71
CA GLY A 619 0.28 29.00 -31.26
C GLY A 619 0.40 30.34 -30.52
N GLU A 620 1.36 30.47 -29.61
CA GLU A 620 1.58 31.70 -28.83
C GLU A 620 2.15 32.84 -29.68
N ASP A 621 3.12 32.55 -30.57
CA ASP A 621 3.69 33.55 -31.49
C ASP A 621 2.63 34.10 -32.48
N ILE A 622 1.72 33.25 -32.98
CA ILE A 622 0.66 33.68 -33.91
C ILE A 622 -0.40 34.55 -33.22
N ALA A 623 -0.67 34.34 -31.93
CA ALA A 623 -1.63 35.14 -31.18
C ALA A 623 -1.20 36.61 -31.07
N SER A 624 0.11 36.85 -30.87
CA SER A 624 0.72 38.17 -30.65
C SER A 624 0.81 39.08 -31.89
N LEU A 625 0.72 38.52 -33.10
CA LEU A 625 0.87 39.27 -34.35
C LEU A 625 -0.34 40.19 -34.65
N ASP A 626 -0.06 41.39 -35.13
CA ASP A 626 -1.07 42.32 -35.63
C ASP A 626 -1.69 41.84 -36.96
N ALA A 627 -2.69 42.57 -37.47
CA ALA A 627 -3.38 42.21 -38.71
C ALA A 627 -2.44 42.17 -39.95
N ARG A 628 -1.35 42.94 -39.97
CA ARG A 628 -0.35 42.93 -41.05
C ARG A 628 0.62 41.76 -40.90
N GLY A 629 1.06 41.46 -39.68
CA GLY A 629 1.88 40.29 -39.35
C GLY A 629 1.19 38.99 -39.71
N LYS A 630 -0.11 38.87 -39.41
CA LYS A 630 -0.95 37.71 -39.79
C LYS A 630 -1.08 37.57 -41.31
N LEU A 631 -1.27 38.66 -42.04
CA LEU A 631 -1.30 38.66 -43.52
C LEU A 631 0.06 38.29 -44.14
N ALA A 632 1.17 38.78 -43.60
CA ALA A 632 2.52 38.42 -44.04
C ALA A 632 2.82 36.92 -43.81
N LEU A 633 2.43 36.39 -42.64
CA LEU A 633 2.61 34.98 -42.32
C LEU A 633 1.80 34.07 -43.25
N ILE A 634 0.55 34.43 -43.57
CA ILE A 634 -0.27 33.71 -44.56
C ILE A 634 0.38 33.72 -45.94
N ALA A 635 0.98 34.83 -46.37
CA ALA A 635 1.71 34.90 -47.64
C ALA A 635 2.95 33.99 -47.66
N VAL A 636 3.72 33.95 -46.58
CA VAL A 636 4.89 33.07 -46.43
C VAL A 636 4.49 31.59 -46.41
N LEU A 637 3.46 31.22 -45.63
CA LEU A 637 2.95 29.84 -45.57
C LEU A 637 2.38 29.38 -46.93
N SER A 638 1.76 30.29 -47.68
CA SER A 638 1.30 30.03 -49.05
C SER A 638 2.48 29.77 -49.99
N ALA A 639 3.55 30.56 -49.89
CA ALA A 639 4.77 30.37 -50.69
C ALA A 639 5.51 29.05 -50.35
N VAL A 640 5.62 28.70 -49.05
CA VAL A 640 6.22 27.44 -48.60
C VAL A 640 5.39 26.24 -49.06
N SER A 641 4.06 26.33 -49.02
CA SER A 641 3.16 25.30 -49.57
C SER A 641 3.34 25.13 -51.07
N PHE A 642 3.53 26.23 -51.81
CA PHE A 642 3.80 26.21 -53.25
C PHE A 642 5.15 25.55 -53.58
N ILE A 643 6.20 25.84 -52.80
CA ILE A 643 7.52 25.20 -52.93
C ILE A 643 7.45 23.70 -52.60
N ALA A 644 6.70 23.31 -51.56
CA ALA A 644 6.48 21.91 -51.21
C ALA A 644 5.74 21.14 -52.31
N ILE A 645 4.72 21.75 -52.93
CA ILE A 645 4.01 21.18 -54.08
C ILE A 645 4.95 21.02 -55.29
N ILE A 646 5.77 22.04 -55.59
CA ILE A 646 6.79 21.95 -56.66
C ILE A 646 7.75 20.79 -56.39
N ALA A 647 8.30 20.68 -55.18
CA ALA A 647 9.21 19.60 -54.78
C ALA A 647 8.58 18.21 -54.86
N ILE A 648 7.28 18.07 -54.57
CA ILE A 648 6.54 16.81 -54.73
C ILE A 648 6.33 16.48 -56.22
N THR A 649 6.10 17.48 -57.08
CA THR A 649 5.93 17.25 -58.53
C THR A 649 7.23 16.93 -59.27
N THR A 650 8.38 17.51 -58.90
CA THR A 650 9.68 17.14 -59.50
C THR A 650 10.15 15.76 -59.07
N ARG A 651 9.82 15.31 -57.85
CA ARG A 651 10.15 13.96 -57.36
C ARG A 651 9.35 12.82 -58.00
N LYS A 652 8.38 13.13 -58.88
CA LYS A 652 7.62 12.16 -59.69
C LYS A 652 8.08 12.09 -61.15
N ARG A 653 9.19 12.75 -61.52
CA ARG A 653 9.68 12.83 -62.92
C ARG A 653 11.15 12.44 -63.14
N ASN A 654 11.81 11.89 -62.11
CA ASN A 654 13.11 11.20 -62.19
C ASN A 654 12.96 9.80 -61.60
#